data_AF-A0AB38U2V1-F1
#
_entry.id   AF-A0AB38U2V1-F1
#
_cell.length_a   1.000
_cell.length_b   1.000
_cell.length_c   1.000
_cell.angle_alpha   90.00
_cell.angle_beta   90.00
_cell.angle_gamma   90.00
#
_symmetry.space_group_name_H-M   'P 1'
#
loop_
_entity.id
_entity.type
_entity.pdbx_description
1 polymer ?
#
loop_
_entity_poly.entity_id
_entity_poly.type
_entity_poly.pdbx_seq_one_letter_code
_entity_poly.pdbx_strand_id
1 'polypeptide(L)'
;MRFAKVLVANRGEIACRVIRTLRRLGIASVAVYSEADRHAPHVGLADQAVCIGPAGAADSYLRMEAILAAARETGAQAIHPGYGFLSENPAFAEACEAVGLRFIGPRAAQMRAFGLKHSAREIAREQGVPLLPGTGLLADAAAALEAAGRIGYPVMLKSTAGGGGIGMSLCRDAGQLAAAFETVARLGAANFANAGVFVEKYVEAARHIEVQIFGDGRGEVIALGERDCSVQRRNQKVIEETPAPGLSDAERAELHAGAVRLAKAVDYASAGTVEYVFDAEARRFYFLEVNTRLQVEHCVTEEVTGTDLVEWMILEAEGDLPPLAALAANALPRGASIQVRLYAEDPNKRFQPSAGLLTHVEFPAGARVESWVEAGTEVSAHYDPLLAKLIVAGDTREAALAKLREALASTTLYGIETNLDYLRAIVGSDTFARAAQTTAFLSRFVFAPHTVDVLDGGIQTTVQQTPGRTGYWNIGVPPSGPMDDRSFDLANRLLGNPAEAAGLEFTMVGATLRFNCATLFVLGGAAFAATLDGEPVPAWQVRRAAPGAVLKLGGVTGPGVRACLAVKGGLQVPDYLGSKATFTLGQFGGHAGRALRKGDVLHLDAGAGRGEAGAMLAEHERPQLTQAWTLGVLDGPHGAPDFFTPDDIAMLYDTAWVVHYNSSRTGVRLVGPKPRWARSDGGEAGLHPSNIHDNAYAIGAVDFTGDMPVILGPDGPSLGGFVCPVTVVRDELWKLGQLRPGDTVRFAPAARTAVPVAEETAAAEIDARATKPLTAPDCVLLRDPDAGRGIGVVYRRSGDSNVLIEYGPPVLDLELRFRVHALMGWLQAHPLPGIVDLTPGIRSLQVHVDPDRLPIARLLDHLRRAEHELPDDAEARVPNRIVHLPLSWDDPSTRIAIERYMQSVRPDAPWCPSNIEFIRRINGLDSIEDVKRIVFDARYLVMGLGDVYLGAPVATPLDPRHRLVTTKYNPARTWTPENAVGIGGAYLCVYGMEGPGGYQFVGRTVQMWNRYRSTREFEPGKPWLLRFFDEIRFYEVSEAELAALREDFTAGRASLRIEPSSFDLGEYRRFLRDQADSIAAFKTRQQAAFDAERERWRLTGQADYVDETSAGGGEGSTNPAAADALDPARRAVTADVSGSVWKLLVEVGATVAEGEPIAILESMKMEVTVQAAEAGVIDTIDCAVGAPVAAGQRLMVIRTGEAVSA
;
A
#
# COMPACT_ATOMS: atom_id res chain seq x y z
N MET A 1 -41.44 5.86 22.31
CA MET A 1 -40.45 6.93 22.58
C MET A 1 -39.48 6.87 21.43
N ARG A 2 -39.38 7.92 20.63
CA ARG A 2 -38.48 7.92 19.48
C ARG A 2 -37.05 8.26 19.92
N PHE A 3 -36.07 7.47 19.50
CA PHE A 3 -34.66 7.70 19.81
C PHE A 3 -34.13 8.85 18.95
N ALA A 4 -33.44 9.79 19.59
CA ALA A 4 -32.64 10.81 18.92
C ALA A 4 -31.21 10.32 18.64
N LYS A 5 -30.69 9.42 19.50
CA LYS A 5 -29.32 8.90 19.39
C LYS A 5 -29.19 7.46 19.88
N VAL A 6 -28.52 6.61 19.10
CA VAL A 6 -28.27 5.19 19.39
C VAL A 6 -26.78 4.89 19.28
N LEU A 7 -26.25 4.18 20.28
CA LEU A 7 -24.88 3.65 20.24
C LEU A 7 -24.87 2.24 19.66
N VAL A 8 -23.91 1.95 18.79
CA VAL A 8 -23.71 0.61 18.24
C VAL A 8 -22.55 -0.07 18.98
N ALA A 9 -22.86 -1.04 19.85
CA ALA A 9 -21.88 -1.76 20.66
C ALA A 9 -21.24 -2.91 19.87
N ASN A 10 -20.68 -2.58 18.70
CA ASN A 10 -20.08 -3.53 17.78
C ASN A 10 -19.07 -2.83 16.86
N ARG A 11 -18.47 -3.60 15.94
CA ARG A 11 -17.49 -3.16 14.94
C ARG A 11 -17.84 -3.67 13.55
N GLY A 12 -16.98 -3.40 12.58
CA GLY A 12 -16.99 -4.08 11.28
C GLY A 12 -18.26 -3.83 10.46
N GLU A 13 -18.66 -4.84 9.69
CA GLU A 13 -19.75 -4.75 8.73
C GLU A 13 -21.11 -4.52 9.40
N ILE A 14 -21.36 -5.13 10.55
CA ILE A 14 -22.63 -4.97 11.26
C ILE A 14 -22.78 -3.56 11.83
N ALA A 15 -21.70 -2.97 12.33
CA ALA A 15 -21.72 -1.58 12.77
C ALA A 15 -22.06 -0.64 11.60
N CYS A 16 -21.38 -0.81 10.45
CA CYS A 16 -21.69 -0.07 9.23
C CYS A 16 -23.16 -0.24 8.80
N ARG A 17 -23.69 -1.48 8.85
CA ARG A 17 -25.06 -1.80 8.46
C ARG A 17 -26.10 -1.13 9.36
N VAL A 18 -25.87 -1.12 10.68
CA VAL A 18 -26.77 -0.50 11.65
C VAL A 18 -26.75 1.02 11.52
N ILE A 19 -25.55 1.62 11.38
CA ILE A 19 -25.39 3.06 11.19
C ILE A 19 -26.13 3.55 9.94
N ARG A 20 -26.09 2.80 8.83
CA ARG A 20 -26.87 3.12 7.62
C ARG A 20 -28.38 3.19 7.88
N THR A 21 -28.93 2.24 8.64
CA THR A 21 -30.36 2.27 9.00
C THR A 21 -30.67 3.42 9.95
N LEU A 22 -29.85 3.67 10.97
CA LEU A 22 -30.02 4.81 11.88
C LEU A 22 -30.06 6.14 11.11
N ARG A 23 -29.12 6.34 10.19
CA ARG A 23 -29.08 7.53 9.32
C ARG A 23 -30.35 7.68 8.48
N ARG A 24 -30.85 6.59 7.88
CA ARG A 24 -32.11 6.59 7.11
C ARG A 24 -33.32 6.96 7.97
N LEU A 25 -33.34 6.53 9.23
CA LEU A 25 -34.40 6.84 10.20
C LEU A 25 -34.28 8.25 10.81
N GLY A 26 -33.19 8.97 10.52
CA GLY A 26 -32.90 10.29 11.10
C GLY A 26 -32.44 10.23 12.55
N ILE A 27 -31.87 9.10 12.98
CA ILE A 27 -31.37 8.86 14.34
C ILE A 27 -29.85 9.03 14.32
N ALA A 28 -29.31 9.85 15.22
CA ALA A 28 -27.86 10.03 15.34
C ALA A 28 -27.19 8.75 15.85
N SER A 29 -26.01 8.47 15.34
CA SER A 29 -25.27 7.23 15.57
C SER A 29 -23.99 7.47 16.36
N VAL A 30 -23.70 6.58 17.32
CA VAL A 30 -22.42 6.55 18.04
C VAL A 30 -21.70 5.23 17.76
N ALA A 31 -20.51 5.31 17.16
CA ALA A 31 -19.62 4.16 17.05
C ALA A 31 -18.73 4.03 18.29
N VAL A 32 -18.41 2.80 18.67
CA VAL A 32 -17.29 2.52 19.58
C VAL A 32 -16.18 1.83 18.82
N TYR A 33 -14.93 2.11 19.20
CA TYR A 33 -13.77 1.51 18.56
C TYR A 33 -12.64 1.20 19.55
N SER A 34 -11.90 0.13 19.29
CA SER A 34 -10.60 -0.09 19.91
C SER A 34 -9.52 0.73 19.19
N GLU A 35 -8.34 0.86 19.78
CA GLU A 35 -7.20 1.49 19.10
C GLU A 35 -6.89 0.90 17.70
N ALA A 36 -7.10 -0.41 17.51
CA ALA A 36 -6.88 -1.08 16.23
C ALA A 36 -7.94 -0.75 15.15
N ASP A 37 -9.16 -0.39 15.55
CA ASP A 37 -10.26 -0.07 14.64
C ASP A 37 -10.43 1.45 14.39
N ARG A 38 -9.48 2.27 14.87
CA ARG A 38 -9.49 3.75 14.75
C ARG A 38 -9.76 4.26 13.34
N HIS A 39 -9.28 3.55 12.32
CA HIS A 39 -9.44 3.92 10.91
C HIS A 39 -10.49 3.08 10.16
N ALA A 40 -11.23 2.21 10.87
CA ALA A 40 -12.27 1.38 10.27
C ALA A 40 -13.46 2.24 9.80
N PRO A 41 -14.12 1.86 8.68
CA PRO A 41 -15.23 2.65 8.13
C PRO A 41 -16.38 2.92 9.07
N HIS A 42 -16.73 2.04 10.02
CA HIS A 42 -17.83 2.30 10.95
C HIS A 42 -17.56 3.52 11.85
N VAL A 43 -16.28 3.82 12.14
CA VAL A 43 -15.87 5.01 12.88
C VAL A 43 -16.11 6.28 12.06
N GLY A 44 -15.77 6.26 10.77
CA GLY A 44 -16.00 7.38 9.87
C GLY A 44 -17.46 7.56 9.43
N LEU A 45 -18.28 6.50 9.50
CA LEU A 45 -19.69 6.54 9.13
C LEU A 45 -20.59 7.12 10.24
N ALA A 46 -20.20 6.98 11.51
CA ALA A 46 -21.01 7.45 12.63
C ALA A 46 -20.93 8.97 12.82
N ASP A 47 -21.96 9.56 13.46
CA ASP A 47 -21.99 11.00 13.77
C ASP A 47 -21.04 11.35 14.93
N GLN A 48 -20.75 10.38 15.79
CA GLN A 48 -19.77 10.49 16.88
C GLN A 48 -19.09 9.12 17.09
N ALA A 49 -17.83 9.11 17.51
CA ALA A 49 -17.11 7.89 17.82
C ALA A 49 -16.30 7.99 19.12
N VAL A 50 -16.26 6.91 19.90
CA VAL A 50 -15.55 6.86 21.20
C VAL A 50 -14.57 5.69 21.24
N CYS A 51 -13.31 5.96 21.58
CA CYS A 51 -12.32 4.92 21.83
C CYS A 51 -12.62 4.23 23.16
N ILE A 52 -12.80 2.90 23.16
CA ILE A 52 -13.19 2.11 24.34
C ILE A 52 -12.06 1.26 24.92
N GLY A 53 -10.85 1.34 24.35
CA GLY A 53 -9.66 0.71 24.91
C GLY A 53 -8.67 0.15 23.89
N PRO A 54 -7.67 -0.61 24.36
CA PRO A 54 -6.67 -1.27 23.52
C PRO A 54 -7.25 -2.31 22.56
N ALA A 55 -6.41 -2.83 21.66
CA ALA A 55 -6.82 -3.74 20.59
C ALA A 55 -7.48 -5.05 21.07
N GLY A 56 -7.11 -5.61 22.22
CA GLY A 56 -7.71 -6.87 22.70
C GLY A 56 -9.22 -6.77 22.91
N ALA A 57 -10.01 -7.72 22.39
CA ALA A 57 -11.48 -7.69 22.55
C ALA A 57 -11.93 -7.70 24.03
N ALA A 58 -11.21 -8.43 24.89
CA ALA A 58 -11.44 -8.47 26.33
C ALA A 58 -11.19 -7.11 27.02
N ASP A 59 -10.30 -6.30 26.44
CA ASP A 59 -9.91 -4.98 26.95
C ASP A 59 -10.72 -3.84 26.32
N SER A 60 -11.56 -4.14 25.33
CA SER A 60 -12.36 -3.17 24.57
C SER A 60 -13.82 -3.62 24.41
N TYR A 61 -14.19 -4.26 23.31
CA TYR A 61 -15.59 -4.57 22.94
C TYR A 61 -16.35 -5.48 23.92
N LEU A 62 -15.66 -6.20 24.80
CA LEU A 62 -16.26 -6.99 25.88
C LEU A 62 -16.30 -6.25 27.24
N ARG A 63 -15.74 -5.04 27.34
CA ARG A 63 -15.79 -4.21 28.55
C ARG A 63 -17.12 -3.46 28.63
N MET A 64 -18.09 -4.09 29.29
CA MET A 64 -19.42 -3.51 29.55
C MET A 64 -19.35 -2.10 30.14
N GLU A 65 -18.47 -1.87 31.11
CA GLU A 65 -18.26 -0.56 31.76
C GLU A 65 -17.85 0.53 30.77
N ALA A 66 -16.93 0.22 29.84
CA ALA A 66 -16.45 1.18 28.85
C ALA A 66 -17.55 1.55 27.85
N ILE A 67 -18.35 0.58 27.41
CA ILE A 67 -19.47 0.81 26.49
C ILE A 67 -20.58 1.63 27.15
N LEU A 68 -20.92 1.32 28.41
CA LEU A 68 -21.92 2.10 29.17
C LEU A 68 -21.42 3.52 29.45
N ALA A 69 -20.12 3.70 29.73
CA ALA A 69 -19.51 5.02 29.87
C ALA A 69 -19.59 5.83 28.56
N ALA A 70 -19.27 5.22 27.42
CA ALA A 70 -19.38 5.85 26.11
C ALA A 70 -20.84 6.24 25.77
N ALA A 71 -21.82 5.37 26.06
CA ALA A 71 -23.24 5.68 25.87
C ALA A 71 -23.66 6.89 26.72
N ARG A 72 -23.20 6.95 27.97
CA ARG A 72 -23.48 8.06 28.90
C ARG A 72 -22.82 9.37 28.48
N GLU A 73 -21.55 9.33 28.08
CA GLU A 73 -20.80 10.51 27.62
C GLU A 73 -21.45 11.14 26.38
N THR A 74 -21.91 10.31 25.45
CA THR A 74 -22.49 10.76 24.19
C THR A 74 -23.98 11.07 24.26
N GLY A 75 -24.65 10.69 25.36
CA GLY A 75 -26.09 10.85 25.55
C GLY A 75 -26.93 9.93 24.67
N ALA A 76 -26.41 8.75 24.31
CA ALA A 76 -27.20 7.73 23.62
C ALA A 76 -28.37 7.26 24.51
N GLN A 77 -29.51 6.95 23.90
CA GLN A 77 -30.72 6.52 24.62
C GLN A 77 -30.93 5.00 24.54
N ALA A 78 -30.29 4.36 23.56
CA ALA A 78 -30.36 2.93 23.33
C ALA A 78 -29.03 2.41 22.79
N ILE A 79 -28.82 1.10 22.98
CA ILE A 79 -27.64 0.39 22.49
C ILE A 79 -28.11 -0.73 21.55
N HIS A 80 -27.63 -0.68 20.30
CA HIS A 80 -27.76 -1.78 19.36
C HIS A 80 -26.51 -2.68 19.44
N PRO A 81 -26.63 -3.96 19.86
CA PRO A 81 -25.47 -4.80 20.10
C PRO A 81 -24.95 -5.52 18.84
N GLY A 82 -25.73 -5.55 17.75
CA GLY A 82 -25.38 -6.33 16.56
C GLY A 82 -25.38 -7.83 16.87
N TYR A 83 -24.29 -8.53 16.53
CA TYR A 83 -24.04 -9.94 16.86
C TYR A 83 -22.60 -10.17 17.33
N GLY A 84 -22.36 -11.25 18.05
CA GLY A 84 -21.10 -11.46 18.76
C GLY A 84 -20.96 -10.50 19.96
N PHE A 85 -19.77 -10.43 20.55
CA PHE A 85 -19.49 -9.60 21.73
C PHE A 85 -20.55 -9.73 22.84
N LEU A 86 -21.23 -8.63 23.19
CA LEU A 86 -22.20 -8.56 24.28
C LEU A 86 -23.65 -8.79 23.82
N SER A 87 -23.88 -9.17 22.56
CA SER A 87 -25.24 -9.30 21.99
C SER A 87 -26.12 -10.38 22.62
N GLU A 88 -25.52 -11.45 23.15
CA GLU A 88 -26.24 -12.52 23.88
C GLU A 88 -25.84 -12.54 25.37
N ASN A 89 -25.37 -11.40 25.91
CA ASN A 89 -24.99 -11.29 27.31
C ASN A 89 -26.17 -10.72 28.14
N PRO A 90 -26.90 -11.55 28.92
CA PRO A 90 -28.03 -11.08 29.70
C PRO A 90 -27.64 -10.06 30.79
N ALA A 91 -26.43 -10.15 31.35
CA ALA A 91 -25.95 -9.20 32.35
C ALA A 91 -25.72 -7.81 31.73
N PHE A 92 -25.28 -7.75 30.47
CA PHE A 92 -25.13 -6.49 29.76
C PHE A 92 -26.50 -5.85 29.46
N ALA A 93 -27.48 -6.63 29.00
CA ALA A 93 -28.84 -6.13 28.78
C ALA A 93 -29.47 -5.58 30.07
N GLU A 94 -29.26 -6.24 31.21
CA GLU A 94 -29.68 -5.74 32.53
C GLU A 94 -28.93 -4.47 32.95
N ALA A 95 -27.63 -4.41 32.69
CA ALA A 95 -26.83 -3.23 33.01
C ALA A 95 -27.27 -2.01 32.20
N CYS A 96 -27.65 -2.17 30.93
CA CYS A 96 -28.25 -1.11 30.11
C CYS A 96 -29.55 -0.59 30.76
N GLU A 97 -30.49 -1.48 31.05
CA GLU A 97 -31.80 -1.10 31.63
C GLU A 97 -31.64 -0.45 33.02
N ALA A 98 -30.68 -0.93 33.83
CA ALA A 98 -30.39 -0.37 35.16
C ALA A 98 -29.91 1.08 35.13
N VAL A 99 -29.32 1.54 34.02
CA VAL A 99 -28.89 2.93 33.83
C VAL A 99 -29.82 3.73 32.91
N GLY A 100 -31.00 3.17 32.60
CA GLY A 100 -32.01 3.82 31.76
C GLY A 100 -31.71 3.82 30.26
N LEU A 101 -30.80 2.96 29.79
CA LEU A 101 -30.53 2.74 28.37
C LEU A 101 -31.35 1.57 27.85
N ARG A 102 -32.02 1.75 26.71
CA ARG A 102 -32.77 0.66 26.08
C ARG A 102 -31.82 -0.30 25.36
N PHE A 103 -31.86 -1.59 25.71
CA PHE A 103 -31.18 -2.63 24.95
C PHE A 103 -32.03 -3.03 23.73
N ILE A 104 -31.49 -2.88 22.51
CA ILE A 104 -32.20 -3.21 21.27
C ILE A 104 -31.99 -4.70 20.95
N GLY A 105 -32.83 -5.56 21.53
CA GLY A 105 -32.77 -7.01 21.41
C GLY A 105 -33.72 -7.70 22.39
N PRO A 106 -33.64 -9.04 22.56
CA PRO A 106 -34.49 -9.76 23.50
C PRO A 106 -34.16 -9.38 24.96
N ARG A 107 -35.11 -9.63 25.87
CA ARG A 107 -34.93 -9.37 27.30
C ARG A 107 -33.93 -10.35 27.91
N ALA A 108 -33.22 -9.94 28.96
CA ALA A 108 -32.24 -10.80 29.66
C ALA A 108 -32.82 -12.15 30.13
N ALA A 109 -34.09 -12.17 30.58
CA ALA A 109 -34.77 -13.40 30.95
C ALA A 109 -34.96 -14.37 29.77
N GLN A 110 -35.25 -13.85 28.57
CA GLN A 110 -35.43 -14.62 27.33
C GLN A 110 -34.09 -15.18 26.85
N MET A 111 -33.02 -14.38 26.93
CA MET A 111 -31.66 -14.84 26.67
C MET A 111 -31.27 -16.00 27.59
N ARG A 112 -31.55 -15.92 28.89
CA ARG A 112 -31.26 -17.01 29.83
C ARG A 112 -32.07 -18.27 29.54
N ALA A 113 -33.34 -18.12 29.17
CA ALA A 113 -34.21 -19.26 28.86
C ALA A 113 -33.66 -20.11 27.70
N PHE A 114 -33.06 -19.47 26.70
CA PHE A 114 -32.49 -20.15 25.53
C PHE A 114 -30.97 -20.34 25.56
N GLY A 115 -30.23 -19.63 26.42
CA GLY A 115 -28.77 -19.66 26.44
C GLY A 115 -28.15 -20.94 27.02
N LEU A 116 -28.89 -21.68 27.86
CA LEU A 116 -28.46 -22.98 28.38
C LEU A 116 -29.10 -24.11 27.57
N LYS A 117 -28.26 -25.01 27.03
CA LYS A 117 -28.74 -26.11 26.15
C LYS A 117 -29.82 -26.99 26.78
N HIS A 118 -29.75 -27.25 28.09
CA HIS A 118 -30.75 -28.08 28.75
C HIS A 118 -32.10 -27.35 28.90
N SER A 119 -32.10 -26.08 29.33
CA SER A 119 -33.30 -25.26 29.46
C SER A 119 -33.99 -25.04 28.11
N ALA A 120 -33.22 -24.73 27.07
CA ALA A 120 -33.74 -24.58 25.71
C ALA A 120 -34.40 -25.86 25.20
N ARG A 121 -33.82 -27.04 25.50
CA ARG A 121 -34.39 -28.35 25.13
C ARG A 121 -35.63 -28.71 25.93
N GLU A 122 -35.70 -28.33 27.20
CA GLU A 122 -36.90 -28.51 28.02
C GLU A 122 -38.06 -27.72 27.44
N ILE A 123 -37.84 -26.45 27.09
CA ILE A 123 -38.83 -25.60 26.40
C ILE A 123 -39.23 -26.25 25.06
N ALA A 124 -38.26 -26.70 24.25
CA ALA A 124 -38.57 -27.38 22.98
C ALA A 124 -39.43 -28.63 23.17
N ARG A 125 -39.12 -29.46 24.17
CA ARG A 125 -39.90 -30.65 24.50
C ARG A 125 -41.32 -30.30 24.96
N GLU A 126 -41.48 -29.30 25.81
CA GLU A 126 -42.78 -28.83 26.30
C GLU A 126 -43.65 -28.23 25.19
N GLN A 127 -43.03 -27.57 24.21
CA GLN A 127 -43.71 -27.00 23.04
C GLN A 127 -43.91 -27.99 21.88
N GLY A 128 -43.57 -29.27 22.09
CA GLY A 128 -43.72 -30.33 21.10
C GLY A 128 -42.85 -30.12 19.86
N VAL A 129 -41.68 -29.48 19.99
CA VAL A 129 -40.71 -29.36 18.91
C VAL A 129 -39.79 -30.58 18.93
N PRO A 130 -39.63 -31.29 17.79
CA PRO A 130 -38.82 -32.51 17.75
C PRO A 130 -37.35 -32.26 18.17
N LEU A 131 -36.81 -33.17 18.98
CA LEU A 131 -35.42 -33.15 19.44
C LEU A 131 -34.65 -34.34 18.87
N LEU A 132 -33.33 -34.20 18.69
CA LEU A 132 -32.49 -35.35 18.37
C LEU A 132 -32.59 -36.40 19.49
N PRO A 133 -32.70 -37.71 19.14
CA PRO A 133 -32.58 -38.77 20.12
C PRO A 133 -31.28 -38.60 20.89
N GLY A 134 -31.37 -38.49 22.21
CA GLY A 134 -30.24 -38.15 23.04
C GLY A 134 -30.53 -38.39 24.52
N THR A 135 -29.55 -38.10 25.36
CA THR A 135 -29.63 -38.31 26.81
C THR A 135 -29.80 -37.01 27.56
N GLY A 136 -30.20 -37.10 28.83
CA GLY A 136 -29.83 -36.10 29.82
C GLY A 136 -28.33 -36.14 30.14
N LEU A 137 -27.93 -35.53 31.26
CA LEU A 137 -26.55 -35.59 31.73
C LEU A 137 -26.16 -37.02 32.10
N LEU A 138 -24.95 -37.40 31.68
CA LEU A 138 -24.36 -38.71 31.92
C LEU A 138 -23.35 -38.63 33.06
N ALA A 139 -23.38 -39.61 33.96
CA ALA A 139 -22.49 -39.65 35.12
C ALA A 139 -21.07 -40.07 34.75
N ASP A 140 -20.93 -41.01 33.80
CA ASP A 140 -19.64 -41.61 33.42
C ASP A 140 -19.66 -42.18 31.98
N ALA A 141 -18.51 -42.69 31.53
CA ALA A 141 -18.34 -43.31 30.22
C ALA A 141 -19.18 -44.60 30.05
N ALA A 142 -19.45 -45.35 31.12
CA ALA A 142 -20.26 -46.58 31.03
C ALA A 142 -21.72 -46.25 30.70
N ALA A 143 -22.29 -45.23 31.36
CA ALA A 143 -23.61 -44.70 31.06
C ALA A 143 -23.69 -44.16 29.61
N ALA A 144 -22.62 -43.53 29.11
CA ALA A 144 -22.54 -43.08 27.72
C ALA A 144 -22.58 -44.23 26.73
N LEU A 145 -21.83 -45.31 26.98
CA LEU A 145 -21.80 -46.51 26.14
C LEU A 145 -23.16 -47.21 26.08
N GLU A 146 -23.83 -47.38 27.23
CA GLU A 146 -25.16 -47.97 27.30
C GLU A 146 -26.19 -47.13 26.52
N ALA A 147 -26.15 -45.81 26.72
CA ALA A 147 -27.03 -44.90 26.01
C ALA A 147 -26.79 -44.90 24.49
N ALA A 148 -25.52 -44.88 24.07
CA ALA A 148 -25.16 -44.95 22.65
C ALA A 148 -25.57 -46.29 22.01
N GLY A 149 -25.53 -47.39 22.78
CA GLY A 149 -26.06 -48.69 22.35
C GLY A 149 -27.57 -48.64 22.05
N ARG A 150 -28.35 -47.86 22.82
CA ARG A 150 -29.78 -47.65 22.58
C ARG A 150 -30.07 -46.67 21.43
N ILE A 151 -29.32 -45.58 21.34
CA ILE A 151 -29.48 -44.55 20.31
C ILE A 151 -28.98 -45.04 18.93
N GLY A 152 -27.96 -45.90 18.94
CA GLY A 152 -27.27 -46.41 17.76
C GLY A 152 -26.20 -45.45 17.24
N TYR A 153 -25.03 -45.99 16.89
CA TYR A 153 -23.94 -45.22 16.29
C TYR A 153 -24.25 -44.76 14.84
N PRO A 154 -23.56 -43.72 14.32
CA PRO A 154 -22.68 -42.82 15.05
C PRO A 154 -23.46 -41.90 16.01
N VAL A 155 -22.78 -41.47 17.09
CA VAL A 155 -23.31 -40.53 18.08
C VAL A 155 -22.35 -39.37 18.28
N MET A 156 -22.87 -38.21 18.68
CA MET A 156 -22.09 -37.03 19.04
C MET A 156 -22.07 -36.91 20.57
N LEU A 157 -20.89 -36.98 21.17
CA LEU A 157 -20.67 -36.68 22.58
C LEU A 157 -20.51 -35.18 22.75
N LYS A 158 -21.22 -34.54 23.68
CA LYS A 158 -21.23 -33.08 23.85
C LYS A 158 -21.17 -32.67 25.31
N SER A 159 -20.49 -31.57 25.60
CA SER A 159 -20.59 -30.87 26.88
C SER A 159 -21.80 -29.92 26.92
N THR A 160 -22.34 -29.69 28.11
CA THR A 160 -23.52 -28.85 28.38
C THR A 160 -23.34 -27.38 28.01
N ALA A 161 -22.15 -26.84 28.19
CA ALA A 161 -21.83 -25.44 27.96
C ALA A 161 -20.95 -25.21 26.72
N GLY A 162 -20.69 -26.24 25.91
CA GLY A 162 -19.82 -26.14 24.73
C GLY A 162 -20.45 -25.34 23.59
N GLY A 163 -19.82 -24.24 23.18
CA GLY A 163 -20.12 -23.46 21.98
C GLY A 163 -19.06 -23.64 20.88
N GLY A 164 -19.43 -23.39 19.62
CA GLY A 164 -18.47 -23.29 18.50
C GLY A 164 -17.65 -24.55 18.17
N GLY A 165 -18.15 -25.75 18.50
CA GLY A 165 -17.43 -27.01 18.22
C GLY A 165 -16.46 -27.47 19.33
N ILE A 166 -16.26 -26.69 20.39
CA ILE A 166 -15.38 -27.03 21.52
C ILE A 166 -16.16 -27.89 22.52
N GLY A 167 -15.53 -28.98 22.99
CA GLY A 167 -16.17 -29.90 23.93
C GLY A 167 -17.26 -30.76 23.27
N MET A 168 -17.03 -31.21 22.04
CA MET A 168 -17.82 -32.26 21.38
C MET A 168 -16.94 -33.21 20.57
N SER A 169 -17.38 -34.45 20.40
CA SER A 169 -16.65 -35.48 19.63
C SER A 169 -17.60 -36.44 18.92
N LEU A 170 -17.39 -36.64 17.62
CA LEU A 170 -18.10 -37.66 16.84
C LEU A 170 -17.53 -39.03 17.19
N CYS A 171 -18.40 -39.93 17.64
CA CYS A 171 -18.04 -41.29 18.00
C CYS A 171 -18.78 -42.25 17.08
N ARG A 172 -18.04 -42.96 16.23
CA ARG A 172 -18.60 -43.93 15.27
C ARG A 172 -18.80 -45.32 15.86
N ASP A 173 -18.16 -45.59 17.00
CA ASP A 173 -18.23 -46.85 17.71
C ASP A 173 -17.99 -46.66 19.22
N ALA A 174 -18.15 -47.76 19.96
CA ALA A 174 -17.97 -47.80 21.41
C ALA A 174 -16.54 -47.47 21.87
N GLY A 175 -15.51 -47.87 21.12
CA GLY A 175 -14.12 -47.59 21.48
C GLY A 175 -13.81 -46.10 21.42
N GLN A 176 -14.27 -45.43 20.36
CA GLN A 176 -14.13 -43.98 20.20
C GLN A 176 -14.88 -43.20 21.30
N LEU A 177 -16.09 -43.64 21.66
CA LEU A 177 -16.89 -43.01 22.70
C LEU A 177 -16.21 -43.10 24.07
N ALA A 178 -15.70 -44.28 24.43
CA ALA A 178 -14.97 -44.48 25.68
C ALA A 178 -13.71 -43.60 25.77
N ALA A 179 -12.95 -43.49 24.67
CA ALA A 179 -11.74 -42.67 24.62
C ALA A 179 -12.03 -41.15 24.67
N ALA A 180 -13.16 -40.72 24.10
CA ALA A 180 -13.51 -39.31 24.00
C ALA A 180 -14.12 -38.72 25.29
N PHE A 181 -14.75 -39.54 26.15
CA PHE A 181 -15.54 -39.06 27.29
C PHE A 181 -14.75 -38.15 28.24
N GLU A 182 -13.64 -38.64 28.79
CA GLU A 182 -12.80 -37.87 29.72
C GLU A 182 -12.26 -36.58 29.07
N THR A 183 -11.91 -36.65 27.78
CA THR A 183 -11.40 -35.49 27.04
C THR A 183 -12.48 -34.42 26.89
N VAL A 184 -13.70 -34.81 26.49
CA VAL A 184 -14.84 -33.88 26.34
C VAL A 184 -15.28 -33.31 27.68
N ALA A 185 -15.33 -34.12 28.74
CA ALA A 185 -15.66 -33.66 30.09
C ALA A 185 -14.64 -32.62 30.61
N ARG A 186 -13.33 -32.93 30.45
CA ARG A 186 -12.24 -32.02 30.84
C ARG A 186 -12.26 -30.72 30.04
N LEU A 187 -12.49 -30.78 28.73
CA LEU A 187 -12.63 -29.59 27.88
C LEU A 187 -13.84 -28.75 28.27
N GLY A 188 -14.96 -29.38 28.64
CA GLY A 188 -16.13 -28.69 29.17
C GLY A 188 -15.81 -27.93 30.46
N ALA A 189 -15.17 -28.60 31.42
CA ALA A 189 -14.80 -28.02 32.70
C ALA A 189 -13.81 -26.85 32.55
N ALA A 190 -12.77 -27.02 31.74
CA ALA A 190 -11.71 -26.04 31.57
C ALA A 190 -12.18 -24.76 30.85
N ASN A 191 -13.05 -24.90 29.84
CA ASN A 191 -13.45 -23.76 29.00
C ASN A 191 -14.75 -23.10 29.46
N PHE A 192 -15.60 -23.81 30.21
CA PHE A 192 -16.96 -23.34 30.52
C PHE A 192 -17.38 -23.55 31.97
N ALA A 193 -16.44 -23.89 32.86
CA ALA A 193 -16.68 -24.16 34.29
C ALA A 193 -17.80 -25.18 34.56
N ASN A 194 -18.07 -26.07 33.60
CA ASN A 194 -19.13 -27.08 33.68
C ASN A 194 -18.69 -28.40 33.01
N ALA A 195 -18.64 -29.48 33.79
CA ALA A 195 -18.20 -30.80 33.35
C ALA A 195 -19.32 -31.70 32.82
N GLY A 196 -20.58 -31.24 32.77
CA GLY A 196 -21.71 -32.07 32.35
C GLY A 196 -21.61 -32.50 30.89
N VAL A 197 -21.75 -33.80 30.62
CA VAL A 197 -21.68 -34.42 29.29
C VAL A 197 -22.97 -35.15 28.95
N PHE A 198 -23.36 -35.16 27.67
CA PHE A 198 -24.50 -35.91 27.14
C PHE A 198 -24.19 -36.46 25.74
N VAL A 199 -24.98 -37.42 25.27
CA VAL A 199 -24.83 -38.03 23.93
C VAL A 199 -26.08 -37.76 23.10
N GLU A 200 -25.91 -37.47 21.81
CA GLU A 200 -26.99 -37.34 20.84
C GLU A 200 -26.72 -38.19 19.60
N LYS A 201 -27.79 -38.59 18.90
CA LYS A 201 -27.68 -39.18 17.57
C LYS A 201 -26.97 -38.20 16.63
N TYR A 202 -25.96 -38.69 15.91
CA TYR A 202 -25.34 -37.93 14.83
C TYR A 202 -26.08 -38.23 13.51
N VAL A 203 -26.46 -37.17 12.80
CA VAL A 203 -27.11 -37.25 11.49
C VAL A 203 -26.05 -37.03 10.41
N GLU A 204 -25.79 -38.04 9.58
CA GLU A 204 -24.72 -37.96 8.56
C GLU A 204 -25.12 -37.09 7.36
N ALA A 205 -26.35 -37.26 6.86
CA ALA A 205 -26.92 -36.44 5.79
C ALA A 205 -27.57 -35.15 6.33
N ALA A 206 -26.92 -34.51 7.31
CA ALA A 206 -27.45 -33.34 8.00
C ALA A 206 -27.35 -32.08 7.15
N ARG A 207 -28.48 -31.39 6.97
CA ARG A 207 -28.57 -29.98 6.59
C ARG A 207 -28.82 -29.12 7.83
N HIS A 208 -28.35 -27.89 7.80
CA HIS A 208 -28.60 -26.90 8.85
C HIS A 208 -29.65 -25.92 8.32
N ILE A 209 -30.88 -26.00 8.84
CA ILE A 209 -31.98 -25.13 8.44
C ILE A 209 -32.38 -24.30 9.64
N GLU A 210 -32.59 -23.00 9.45
CA GLU A 210 -32.94 -22.10 10.53
C GLU A 210 -34.11 -21.19 10.14
N VAL A 211 -34.89 -20.73 11.12
CA VAL A 211 -36.07 -19.88 10.88
C VAL A 211 -35.86 -18.51 11.52
N GLN A 212 -35.94 -17.46 10.70
CA GLN A 212 -35.99 -16.09 11.18
C GLN A 212 -37.31 -15.86 11.90
N ILE A 213 -37.23 -15.49 13.17
CA ILE A 213 -38.39 -15.06 13.95
C ILE A 213 -38.28 -13.57 14.30
N PHE A 214 -39.44 -12.94 14.49
CA PHE A 214 -39.52 -11.61 15.07
C PHE A 214 -40.66 -11.59 16.09
N GLY A 215 -40.38 -11.13 17.31
CA GLY A 215 -41.34 -11.04 18.39
C GLY A 215 -41.51 -9.62 18.91
N ASP A 216 -42.69 -9.30 19.45
CA ASP A 216 -43.01 -7.96 19.94
C ASP A 216 -42.82 -7.79 21.45
N GLY A 217 -42.33 -8.82 22.14
CA GLY A 217 -42.14 -8.80 23.59
C GLY A 217 -43.44 -8.85 24.41
N ARG A 218 -44.60 -9.03 23.76
CA ARG A 218 -45.95 -9.02 24.36
C ARG A 218 -46.77 -10.28 23.99
N GLY A 219 -46.08 -11.33 23.57
CA GLY A 219 -46.65 -12.65 23.27
C GLY A 219 -46.91 -12.93 21.79
N GLU A 220 -46.78 -11.94 20.90
CA GLU A 220 -46.88 -12.16 19.47
C GLU A 220 -45.50 -12.38 18.83
N VAL A 221 -45.43 -13.39 17.96
CA VAL A 221 -44.23 -13.79 17.23
C VAL A 221 -44.62 -14.25 15.84
N ILE A 222 -43.85 -13.85 14.83
CA ILE A 222 -43.98 -14.29 13.44
C ILE A 222 -42.69 -14.94 12.93
N ALA A 223 -42.82 -15.84 11.96
CA ALA A 223 -41.70 -16.34 11.17
C ALA A 223 -41.63 -15.59 9.84
N LEU A 224 -40.44 -15.13 9.44
CA LEU A 224 -40.20 -14.39 8.20
C LEU A 224 -39.63 -15.25 7.07
N GLY A 225 -39.46 -16.54 7.33
CA GLY A 225 -38.90 -17.50 6.39
C GLY A 225 -37.74 -18.29 7.01
N GLU A 226 -37.34 -19.34 6.30
CA GLU A 226 -36.21 -20.18 6.67
C GLU A 226 -34.99 -19.93 5.78
N ARG A 227 -33.81 -20.26 6.30
CA ARG A 227 -32.52 -20.18 5.60
C ARG A 227 -31.85 -21.55 5.68
N ASP A 228 -31.21 -21.96 4.60
CA ASP A 228 -30.28 -23.09 4.59
C ASP A 228 -28.86 -22.56 4.81
N CYS A 229 -28.25 -22.99 5.90
CA CYS A 229 -26.89 -22.64 6.31
C CYS A 229 -25.96 -23.86 6.28
N SER A 230 -26.25 -24.88 5.47
CA SER A 230 -25.54 -26.17 5.45
C SER A 230 -24.12 -26.07 4.92
N VAL A 231 -23.78 -25.03 4.15
CA VAL A 231 -22.42 -24.85 3.61
C VAL A 231 -21.52 -24.29 4.71
N GLN A 232 -20.95 -25.21 5.50
CA GLN A 232 -20.16 -24.91 6.68
C GLN A 232 -18.78 -25.58 6.63
N ARG A 233 -17.78 -24.91 7.17
CA ARG A 233 -16.42 -25.42 7.37
C ARG A 233 -16.10 -25.46 8.85
N ARG A 234 -15.85 -26.64 9.41
CA ARG A 234 -15.61 -26.80 10.87
C ARG A 234 -16.68 -26.07 11.71
N ASN A 235 -17.94 -26.24 11.31
CA ASN A 235 -19.11 -25.59 11.93
C ASN A 235 -19.19 -24.05 11.79
N GLN A 236 -18.34 -23.44 10.96
CA GLN A 236 -18.42 -22.02 10.60
C GLN A 236 -19.17 -21.89 9.27
N LYS A 237 -20.26 -21.11 9.26
CA LYS A 237 -21.08 -20.86 8.05
C LYS A 237 -20.29 -20.03 7.03
N VAL A 238 -20.40 -20.39 5.74
CA VAL A 238 -19.67 -19.75 4.63
C VAL A 238 -20.63 -19.23 3.56
N ILE A 239 -21.68 -19.99 3.25
CA ILE A 239 -22.73 -19.64 2.27
C ILE A 239 -24.08 -19.95 2.89
N GLU A 240 -25.02 -19.03 2.74
CA GLU A 240 -26.40 -19.16 3.21
C GLU A 240 -27.37 -18.83 2.08
N GLU A 241 -28.49 -19.55 2.00
CA GLU A 241 -29.51 -19.31 0.98
C GLU A 241 -30.93 -19.38 1.54
N THR A 242 -31.84 -18.61 0.95
CA THR A 242 -33.28 -18.66 1.22
C THR A 242 -34.05 -18.52 -0.08
N PRO A 243 -35.19 -19.21 -0.27
CA PRO A 243 -35.69 -20.32 0.55
C PRO A 243 -34.72 -21.50 0.67
N ALA A 244 -34.87 -22.33 1.71
CA ALA A 244 -34.12 -23.58 1.81
C ALA A 244 -34.53 -24.54 0.67
N PRO A 245 -33.58 -25.01 -0.16
CA PRO A 245 -33.93 -25.79 -1.34
C PRO A 245 -34.47 -27.18 -0.97
N GLY A 246 -35.39 -27.70 -1.78
CA GLY A 246 -35.89 -29.08 -1.66
C GLY A 246 -36.76 -29.38 -0.43
N LEU A 247 -37.23 -28.35 0.29
CA LEU A 247 -38.29 -28.48 1.30
C LEU A 247 -39.66 -28.30 0.65
N SER A 248 -40.61 -29.18 1.00
CA SER A 248 -42.02 -29.03 0.64
C SER A 248 -42.69 -27.94 1.47
N ASP A 249 -43.82 -27.40 0.98
CA ASP A 249 -44.59 -26.39 1.70
C ASP A 249 -45.08 -26.89 3.07
N ALA A 250 -45.41 -28.17 3.18
CA ALA A 250 -45.83 -28.80 4.43
C ALA A 250 -44.70 -28.83 5.46
N GLU A 251 -43.50 -29.25 5.05
CA GLU A 251 -42.31 -29.25 5.90
C GLU A 251 -41.94 -27.84 6.36
N ARG A 252 -42.03 -26.86 5.47
CA ARG A 252 -41.80 -25.44 5.78
C ARG A 252 -42.81 -24.91 6.79
N ALA A 253 -44.09 -25.20 6.59
CA ALA A 253 -45.15 -24.78 7.51
C ALA A 253 -44.98 -25.39 8.90
N GLU A 254 -44.62 -26.68 8.98
CA GLU A 254 -44.33 -27.35 10.26
C GLU A 254 -43.13 -26.71 10.96
N LEU A 255 -42.04 -26.47 10.22
CA LEU A 255 -40.82 -25.84 10.71
C LEU A 255 -41.08 -24.43 11.28
N HIS A 256 -41.79 -23.60 10.51
CA HIS A 256 -42.14 -22.24 10.91
C HIS A 256 -43.07 -22.24 12.13
N ALA A 257 -44.08 -23.11 12.15
CA ALA A 257 -44.99 -23.23 13.29
C ALA A 257 -44.26 -23.67 14.56
N GLY A 258 -43.29 -24.59 14.46
CA GLY A 258 -42.44 -24.99 15.58
C GLY A 258 -41.62 -23.83 16.14
N ALA A 259 -40.98 -23.05 15.27
CA ALA A 259 -40.20 -21.88 15.67
C ALA A 259 -41.04 -20.81 16.37
N VAL A 260 -42.24 -20.53 15.85
CA VAL A 260 -43.19 -19.57 16.46
C VAL A 260 -43.65 -20.06 17.84
N ARG A 261 -44.03 -21.34 17.99
CA ARG A 261 -44.44 -21.89 19.29
C ARG A 261 -43.34 -21.76 20.35
N LEU A 262 -42.10 -22.09 20.00
CA LEU A 262 -40.95 -21.97 20.87
C LEU A 262 -40.76 -20.54 21.39
N ALA A 263 -40.79 -19.56 20.50
CA ALA A 263 -40.57 -18.17 20.86
C ALA A 263 -41.75 -17.54 21.62
N LYS A 264 -43.00 -17.93 21.29
CA LYS A 264 -44.19 -17.51 22.07
C LYS A 264 -44.14 -17.99 23.52
N ALA A 265 -43.49 -19.13 23.80
CA ALA A 265 -43.39 -19.67 25.17
C ALA A 265 -42.61 -18.77 26.15
N VAL A 266 -41.86 -17.78 25.65
CA VAL A 266 -41.07 -16.84 26.47
C VAL A 266 -41.39 -15.37 26.16
N ASP A 267 -42.51 -15.11 25.48
CA ASP A 267 -42.91 -13.77 25.01
C ASP A 267 -41.76 -13.06 24.25
N TYR A 268 -41.06 -13.78 23.37
CA TYR A 268 -39.82 -13.33 22.74
C TYR A 268 -39.93 -11.91 22.15
N ALA A 269 -38.88 -11.09 22.33
CA ALA A 269 -38.82 -9.72 21.82
C ALA A 269 -37.72 -9.56 20.76
N SER A 270 -37.96 -8.69 19.78
CA SER A 270 -37.01 -8.32 18.72
C SER A 270 -36.70 -9.49 17.76
N ALA A 271 -35.55 -9.44 17.09
CA ALA A 271 -35.10 -10.48 16.17
C ALA A 271 -34.49 -11.69 16.90
N GLY A 272 -34.77 -12.90 16.39
CA GLY A 272 -34.15 -14.14 16.86
C GLY A 272 -34.12 -15.19 15.75
N THR A 273 -33.42 -16.29 15.97
CA THR A 273 -33.42 -17.40 15.01
C THR A 273 -33.48 -18.75 15.71
N VAL A 274 -34.36 -19.63 15.23
CA VAL A 274 -34.48 -21.01 15.72
C VAL A 274 -33.79 -21.94 14.72
N GLU A 275 -32.75 -22.62 15.15
CA GLU A 275 -31.93 -23.50 14.30
C GLU A 275 -32.34 -24.97 14.43
N TYR A 276 -32.26 -25.70 13.33
CA TYR A 276 -32.63 -27.11 13.21
C TYR A 276 -31.58 -27.90 12.42
N VAL A 277 -31.39 -29.15 12.83
CA VAL A 277 -30.78 -30.18 11.99
C VAL A 277 -31.89 -30.82 11.17
N PHE A 278 -31.78 -30.76 9.84
CA PHE A 278 -32.64 -31.49 8.92
C PHE A 278 -31.92 -32.74 8.42
N ASP A 279 -32.46 -33.90 8.73
CA ASP A 279 -32.02 -35.17 8.17
C ASP A 279 -32.57 -35.29 6.75
N ALA A 280 -31.70 -35.13 5.74
CA ALA A 280 -32.13 -35.13 4.34
C ALA A 280 -32.63 -36.50 3.86
N GLU A 281 -32.23 -37.60 4.53
CA GLU A 281 -32.68 -38.96 4.20
C GLU A 281 -34.00 -39.27 4.89
N ALA A 282 -34.09 -39.04 6.21
CA ALA A 282 -35.30 -39.28 6.98
C ALA A 282 -36.39 -38.22 6.78
N ARG A 283 -36.03 -37.08 6.18
CA ARG A 283 -36.87 -35.88 6.01
C ARG A 283 -37.49 -35.39 7.31
N ARG A 284 -36.66 -35.25 8.35
CA ARG A 284 -37.10 -34.83 9.70
C ARG A 284 -36.25 -33.67 10.21
N PHE A 285 -36.90 -32.72 10.87
CA PHE A 285 -36.24 -31.63 11.57
C PHE A 285 -36.04 -31.98 13.04
N TYR A 286 -34.94 -31.52 13.60
CA TYR A 286 -34.64 -31.64 15.02
C TYR A 286 -34.09 -30.31 15.52
N PHE A 287 -34.68 -29.78 16.59
CA PHE A 287 -34.24 -28.54 17.23
C PHE A 287 -32.76 -28.62 17.64
N LEU A 288 -32.02 -27.57 17.31
CA LEU A 288 -30.60 -27.41 17.64
C LEU A 288 -30.43 -26.37 18.76
N GLU A 289 -30.79 -25.12 18.48
CA GLU A 289 -30.66 -24.00 19.41
C GLU A 289 -31.52 -22.79 18.99
N VAL A 290 -31.60 -21.78 19.87
CA VAL A 290 -32.14 -20.45 19.53
C VAL A 290 -31.03 -19.43 19.69
N ASN A 291 -30.72 -18.71 18.62
CA ASN A 291 -29.84 -17.55 18.66
C ASN A 291 -30.68 -16.34 19.08
N THR A 292 -30.37 -15.78 20.25
CA THR A 292 -31.16 -14.70 20.88
C THR A 292 -30.70 -13.31 20.43
N ARG A 293 -30.52 -13.17 19.12
CA ARG A 293 -30.00 -11.96 18.47
C ARG A 293 -30.25 -12.00 16.95
N LEU A 294 -29.93 -10.90 16.28
CA LEU A 294 -29.76 -10.87 14.82
C LEU A 294 -28.58 -11.79 14.41
N GLN A 295 -28.65 -12.37 13.21
CA GLN A 295 -27.59 -13.19 12.65
C GLN A 295 -26.92 -12.52 11.44
N VAL A 296 -25.72 -12.99 11.09
CA VAL A 296 -24.90 -12.45 9.99
C VAL A 296 -25.67 -12.53 8.66
N GLU A 297 -26.36 -13.64 8.46
CA GLU A 297 -27.15 -14.04 7.30
C GLU A 297 -28.57 -13.47 7.23
N HIS A 298 -28.94 -12.53 8.13
CA HIS A 298 -30.25 -11.89 8.07
C HIS A 298 -30.55 -11.21 6.72
N CYS A 299 -29.51 -10.77 6.01
CA CYS A 299 -29.62 -10.06 4.75
C CYS A 299 -30.32 -10.87 3.65
N VAL A 300 -30.17 -12.20 3.58
CA VAL A 300 -30.90 -12.99 2.57
C VAL A 300 -32.40 -13.00 2.84
N THR A 301 -32.81 -12.96 4.11
CA THR A 301 -34.23 -12.81 4.48
C THR A 301 -34.74 -11.44 4.05
N GLU A 302 -33.98 -10.37 4.32
CA GLU A 302 -34.34 -9.01 3.91
C GLU A 302 -34.55 -8.87 2.40
N GLU A 303 -33.69 -9.51 1.59
CA GLU A 303 -33.80 -9.47 0.12
C GLU A 303 -35.11 -10.08 -0.39
N VAL A 304 -35.54 -11.21 0.18
CA VAL A 304 -36.76 -11.89 -0.31
C VAL A 304 -38.03 -11.32 0.29
N THR A 305 -37.98 -10.67 1.46
CA THR A 305 -39.17 -10.09 2.10
C THR A 305 -39.31 -8.59 1.91
N GLY A 306 -38.27 -7.87 1.47
CA GLY A 306 -38.24 -6.41 1.40
C GLY A 306 -38.25 -5.73 2.77
N THR A 307 -37.90 -6.46 3.83
CA THR A 307 -37.92 -5.96 5.22
C THR A 307 -36.55 -5.46 5.65
N ASP A 308 -36.47 -4.36 6.41
CA ASP A 308 -35.27 -3.98 7.16
C ASP A 308 -35.43 -4.47 8.61
N LEU A 309 -34.70 -5.53 8.96
CA LEU A 309 -34.81 -6.15 10.29
C LEU A 309 -34.22 -5.26 11.38
N VAL A 310 -33.17 -4.48 11.07
CA VAL A 310 -32.59 -3.53 12.03
C VAL A 310 -33.59 -2.41 12.33
N GLU A 311 -34.30 -1.91 11.32
CA GLU A 311 -35.38 -0.95 11.51
C GLU A 311 -36.47 -1.52 12.44
N TRP A 312 -36.91 -2.76 12.21
CA TRP A 312 -37.91 -3.37 13.07
C TRP A 312 -37.43 -3.55 14.52
N MET A 313 -36.17 -3.95 14.71
CA MET A 313 -35.57 -4.04 16.04
C MET A 313 -35.60 -2.69 16.77
N ILE A 314 -35.27 -1.59 16.07
CA ILE A 314 -35.31 -0.23 16.61
C ILE A 314 -36.75 0.17 16.95
N LEU A 315 -37.69 0.00 16.03
CA LEU A 315 -39.11 0.37 16.23
C LEU A 315 -39.77 -0.42 17.37
N GLU A 316 -39.42 -1.70 17.54
CA GLU A 316 -39.86 -2.50 18.68
C GLU A 316 -39.34 -1.92 19.98
N ALA A 317 -38.05 -1.58 20.03
CA ALA A 317 -37.43 -0.98 21.20
C ALA A 317 -38.00 0.41 21.54
N GLU A 318 -38.46 1.18 20.56
CA GLU A 318 -39.18 2.45 20.73
C GLU A 318 -40.62 2.25 21.23
N GLY A 319 -41.19 1.07 21.03
CA GLY A 319 -42.60 0.76 21.28
C GLY A 319 -43.54 1.19 20.14
N ASP A 320 -42.99 1.57 18.98
CA ASP A 320 -43.69 2.15 17.83
C ASP A 320 -43.84 1.14 16.66
N LEU A 321 -43.41 -0.12 16.85
CA LEU A 321 -43.58 -1.18 15.85
C LEU A 321 -45.07 -1.47 15.56
N PRO A 322 -45.50 -1.48 14.29
CA PRO A 322 -46.85 -1.90 13.92
C PRO A 322 -47.16 -3.35 14.36
N PRO A 323 -48.45 -3.74 14.48
CA PRO A 323 -48.82 -5.11 14.81
C PRO A 323 -48.17 -6.12 13.86
N LEU A 324 -47.54 -7.17 14.42
CA LEU A 324 -46.78 -8.15 13.64
C LEU A 324 -47.62 -8.84 12.55
N ALA A 325 -48.92 -9.05 12.78
CA ALA A 325 -49.81 -9.61 11.77
C ALA A 325 -49.92 -8.72 10.51
N ALA A 326 -49.91 -7.39 10.68
CA ALA A 326 -49.94 -6.45 9.56
C ALA A 326 -48.59 -6.37 8.83
N LEU A 327 -47.49 -6.48 9.56
CA LEU A 327 -46.14 -6.54 8.99
C LEU A 327 -45.93 -7.84 8.20
N ALA A 328 -46.33 -8.99 8.76
CA ALA A 328 -46.23 -10.30 8.11
C ALA A 328 -47.00 -10.37 6.78
N ALA A 329 -48.16 -9.72 6.69
CA ALA A 329 -48.94 -9.66 5.45
C ALA A 329 -48.20 -8.95 4.29
N ASN A 330 -47.28 -8.04 4.62
CA ASN A 330 -46.49 -7.28 3.64
C ASN A 330 -45.08 -7.85 3.42
N ALA A 331 -44.61 -8.74 4.30
CA ALA A 331 -43.26 -9.33 4.28
C ALA A 331 -43.24 -10.75 3.70
N LEU A 332 -44.06 -11.03 2.68
CA LEU A 332 -44.12 -12.36 2.05
C LEU A 332 -42.85 -12.62 1.22
N PRO A 333 -42.11 -13.74 1.46
CA PRO A 333 -40.92 -14.08 0.70
C PRO A 333 -41.20 -14.22 -0.81
N ARG A 334 -40.38 -13.59 -1.65
CA ARG A 334 -40.42 -13.67 -3.12
C ARG A 334 -39.04 -13.98 -3.69
N GLY A 335 -39.01 -14.87 -4.68
CA GLY A 335 -37.77 -15.29 -5.33
C GLY A 335 -36.86 -16.07 -4.40
N ALA A 336 -35.55 -15.96 -4.63
CA ALA A 336 -34.50 -16.56 -3.83
C ALA A 336 -33.34 -15.57 -3.64
N SER A 337 -32.65 -15.67 -2.52
CA SER A 337 -31.44 -14.93 -2.22
C SER A 337 -30.34 -15.85 -1.70
N ILE A 338 -29.11 -15.55 -2.08
CA ILE A 338 -27.91 -16.27 -1.66
C ILE A 338 -26.91 -15.24 -1.14
N GLN A 339 -26.31 -15.53 0.00
CA GLN A 339 -25.21 -14.78 0.60
C GLN A 339 -23.95 -15.64 0.66
N VAL A 340 -22.80 -15.01 0.44
CA VAL A 340 -21.49 -15.58 0.76
C VAL A 340 -20.71 -14.66 1.70
N ARG A 341 -19.86 -15.26 2.52
CA ARG A 341 -18.97 -14.55 3.45
C ARG A 341 -17.54 -14.51 2.91
N LEU A 342 -17.11 -13.32 2.50
CA LEU A 342 -15.74 -13.06 2.08
C LEU A 342 -14.87 -12.79 3.30
N TYR A 343 -13.89 -13.65 3.54
CA TYR A 343 -12.99 -13.62 4.69
C TYR A 343 -11.54 -13.36 4.26
N ALA A 344 -10.81 -12.68 5.13
CA ALA A 344 -9.35 -12.57 5.14
C ALA A 344 -8.71 -13.86 5.68
N GLU A 345 -8.83 -14.94 4.91
CA GLU A 345 -8.28 -16.26 5.23
C GLU A 345 -7.63 -16.84 3.98
N ASP A 346 -6.53 -17.59 4.14
CA ASP A 346 -5.89 -18.35 3.06
C ASP A 346 -6.40 -19.81 3.04
N PRO A 347 -7.28 -20.19 2.11
CA PRO A 347 -7.85 -21.55 2.06
C PRO A 347 -6.81 -22.63 1.80
N ASN A 348 -5.71 -22.31 1.10
CA ASN A 348 -4.62 -23.22 0.81
C ASN A 348 -3.79 -23.53 2.06
N LYS A 349 -3.63 -22.54 2.96
CA LYS A 349 -2.94 -22.68 4.25
C LYS A 349 -3.89 -23.02 5.39
N ARG A 350 -4.88 -23.87 5.13
CA ARG A 350 -5.88 -24.33 6.13
C ARG A 350 -6.67 -23.17 6.76
N PHE A 351 -6.98 -22.14 5.96
CA PHE A 351 -7.73 -20.94 6.36
C PHE A 351 -7.01 -20.17 7.47
N GLN A 352 -5.69 -20.05 7.33
CA GLN A 352 -4.91 -19.19 8.19
C GLN A 352 -5.41 -17.74 8.02
N PRO A 353 -5.71 -17.01 9.11
CA PRO A 353 -6.07 -15.60 9.02
C PRO A 353 -4.98 -14.77 8.32
N SER A 354 -5.41 -13.85 7.48
CA SER A 354 -4.57 -13.05 6.60
C SER A 354 -4.71 -11.58 6.98
N ALA A 355 -3.73 -11.05 7.73
CA ALA A 355 -3.74 -9.66 8.19
C ALA A 355 -2.83 -8.80 7.32
N GLY A 356 -3.17 -7.51 7.20
CA GLY A 356 -2.38 -6.53 6.46
C GLY A 356 -3.23 -5.53 5.68
N LEU A 357 -2.56 -4.78 4.81
CA LEU A 357 -3.14 -3.70 4.03
C LEU A 357 -3.85 -4.22 2.77
N LEU A 358 -5.12 -3.86 2.62
CA LEU A 358 -5.83 -3.99 1.35
C LEU A 358 -5.47 -2.80 0.45
N THR A 359 -4.80 -3.04 -0.67
CA THR A 359 -4.39 -1.99 -1.62
C THR A 359 -5.38 -1.79 -2.76
N HIS A 360 -6.29 -2.73 -2.95
CA HIS A 360 -7.38 -2.62 -3.92
C HIS A 360 -8.60 -3.37 -3.37
N VAL A 361 -9.76 -2.75 -3.49
CA VAL A 361 -11.06 -3.32 -3.12
C VAL A 361 -12.07 -2.79 -4.12
N GLU A 362 -12.66 -3.68 -4.89
CA GLU A 362 -13.76 -3.38 -5.79
C GLU A 362 -14.84 -4.44 -5.64
N PHE A 363 -16.08 -3.97 -5.50
CA PHE A 363 -17.27 -4.79 -5.35
C PHE A 363 -18.24 -4.48 -6.50
N PRO A 364 -19.03 -5.47 -6.95
CA PRO A 364 -19.97 -5.30 -8.05
C PRO A 364 -21.14 -4.39 -7.67
N ALA A 365 -21.51 -3.46 -8.56
CA ALA A 365 -22.67 -2.59 -8.37
C ALA A 365 -24.02 -3.35 -8.40
N GLY A 366 -24.07 -4.52 -9.02
CA GLY A 366 -25.28 -5.33 -9.20
C GLY A 366 -25.64 -6.24 -8.02
N ALA A 367 -24.83 -6.26 -6.95
CA ALA A 367 -25.09 -7.05 -5.74
C ALA A 367 -25.21 -6.13 -4.52
N ARG A 368 -25.96 -6.56 -3.50
CA ARG A 368 -25.92 -5.93 -2.19
C ARG A 368 -24.65 -6.38 -1.48
N VAL A 369 -23.86 -5.42 -1.01
CA VAL A 369 -22.60 -5.71 -0.30
C VAL A 369 -22.59 -5.04 1.06
N GLU A 370 -22.52 -5.86 2.11
CA GLU A 370 -22.33 -5.40 3.48
C GLU A 370 -20.85 -5.55 3.83
N SER A 371 -20.10 -4.45 3.82
CA SER A 371 -18.64 -4.43 4.01
C SER A 371 -18.23 -3.36 5.02
N TRP A 372 -17.02 -3.52 5.58
CA TRP A 372 -16.28 -2.49 6.31
C TRP A 372 -14.87 -2.30 5.74
N VAL A 373 -14.60 -2.78 4.52
CA VAL A 373 -13.28 -2.63 3.91
C VAL A 373 -13.35 -1.86 2.60
N GLU A 374 -12.29 -1.11 2.37
CA GLU A 374 -11.97 -0.31 1.19
C GLU A 374 -10.45 -0.33 0.96
N ALA A 375 -9.99 0.17 -0.19
CA ALA A 375 -8.56 0.36 -0.41
C ALA A 375 -7.97 1.28 0.68
N GLY A 376 -6.85 0.87 1.27
CA GLY A 376 -6.24 1.53 2.44
C GLY A 376 -6.67 0.96 3.79
N THR A 377 -7.60 0.01 3.84
CA THR A 377 -7.99 -0.63 5.10
C THR A 377 -6.89 -1.59 5.56
N GLU A 378 -6.45 -1.46 6.81
CA GLU A 378 -5.54 -2.41 7.45
C GLU A 378 -6.35 -3.43 8.26
N VAL A 379 -6.36 -4.67 7.78
CA VAL A 379 -7.08 -5.78 8.40
C VAL A 379 -6.21 -6.38 9.49
N SER A 380 -6.65 -6.28 10.74
CA SER A 380 -5.90 -6.79 11.90
C SER A 380 -6.18 -8.28 12.18
N ALA A 381 -5.32 -8.91 12.99
CA ALA A 381 -5.51 -10.27 13.47
C ALA A 381 -6.25 -10.36 14.83
N HIS A 382 -6.75 -9.23 15.37
CA HIS A 382 -7.28 -9.17 16.74
C HIS A 382 -8.72 -9.71 16.88
N TYR A 383 -9.49 -9.70 15.79
CA TYR A 383 -10.93 -9.96 15.82
C TYR A 383 -11.31 -11.10 14.86
N ASP A 384 -12.44 -10.95 14.18
CA ASP A 384 -12.88 -11.82 13.13
C ASP A 384 -12.31 -11.39 11.75
N PRO A 385 -12.07 -12.33 10.84
CA PRO A 385 -11.52 -12.03 9.52
C PRO A 385 -12.59 -11.66 8.47
N LEU A 386 -13.86 -11.40 8.85
CA LEU A 386 -14.91 -11.12 7.85
C LEU A 386 -14.61 -9.79 7.17
N LEU A 387 -14.55 -9.75 5.84
CA LEU A 387 -14.30 -8.53 5.07
C LEU A 387 -15.62 -7.96 4.54
N ALA A 388 -16.42 -8.81 3.93
CA ALA A 388 -17.68 -8.44 3.31
C ALA A 388 -18.64 -9.62 3.24
N LYS A 389 -19.93 -9.30 3.13
CA LYS A 389 -20.98 -10.22 2.73
C LYS A 389 -21.48 -9.79 1.36
N LEU A 390 -21.45 -10.70 0.40
CA LEU A 390 -22.02 -10.48 -0.92
C LEU A 390 -23.37 -11.17 -0.97
N ILE A 391 -24.42 -10.40 -1.22
CA ILE A 391 -25.80 -10.86 -1.22
C ILE A 391 -26.43 -10.55 -2.57
N VAL A 392 -27.05 -11.57 -3.16
CA VAL A 392 -27.77 -11.43 -4.44
C VAL A 392 -29.18 -12.00 -4.31
N ALA A 393 -30.09 -11.49 -5.13
CA ALA A 393 -31.47 -11.96 -5.21
C ALA A 393 -31.89 -12.19 -6.67
N GLY A 394 -32.73 -13.19 -6.91
CA GLY A 394 -33.28 -13.51 -8.23
C GLY A 394 -34.65 -14.18 -8.12
N ASP A 395 -35.39 -14.20 -9.22
CA ASP A 395 -36.75 -14.77 -9.24
C ASP A 395 -36.77 -16.28 -8.97
N THR A 396 -35.65 -16.96 -9.22
CA THR A 396 -35.41 -18.37 -8.86
C THR A 396 -34.03 -18.53 -8.23
N ARG A 397 -33.80 -19.68 -7.59
CA ARG A 397 -32.49 -20.04 -7.05
C ARG A 397 -31.40 -20.05 -8.12
N GLU A 398 -31.71 -20.55 -9.31
CA GLU A 398 -30.78 -20.60 -10.45
C GLU A 398 -30.40 -19.20 -10.92
N ALA A 399 -31.38 -18.27 -10.98
CA ALA A 399 -31.12 -16.87 -11.31
C ALA A 399 -30.27 -16.18 -10.24
N ALA A 400 -30.55 -16.42 -8.95
CA ALA A 400 -29.72 -15.92 -7.86
C ALA A 400 -28.28 -16.49 -7.92
N LEU A 401 -28.12 -17.79 -8.19
CA LEU A 401 -26.81 -18.43 -8.35
C LEU A 401 -26.03 -17.86 -9.55
N ALA A 402 -26.70 -17.59 -10.68
CA ALA A 402 -26.07 -16.95 -11.84
C ALA A 402 -25.55 -15.54 -11.48
N LYS A 403 -26.37 -14.73 -10.81
CA LYS A 403 -25.95 -13.41 -10.30
C LYS A 403 -24.81 -13.51 -9.28
N LEU A 404 -24.82 -14.51 -8.41
CA LEU A 404 -23.75 -14.70 -7.43
C LEU A 404 -22.42 -15.02 -8.12
N ARG A 405 -22.44 -15.86 -9.16
CA ARG A 405 -21.24 -16.17 -9.96
C ARG A 405 -20.68 -14.93 -10.62
N GLU A 406 -21.54 -14.09 -11.21
CA GLU A 406 -21.15 -12.80 -11.80
C GLU A 406 -20.59 -11.83 -10.74
N ALA A 407 -21.25 -11.73 -9.60
CA ALA A 407 -20.83 -10.87 -8.49
C ALA A 407 -19.43 -11.28 -7.96
N LEU A 408 -19.21 -12.57 -7.74
CA LEU A 408 -17.92 -13.10 -7.30
C LEU A 408 -16.83 -12.94 -8.38
N ALA A 409 -17.16 -13.12 -9.67
CA ALA A 409 -16.22 -12.91 -10.76
C ALA A 409 -15.79 -11.43 -10.86
N SER A 410 -16.70 -10.49 -10.60
CA SER A 410 -16.47 -9.05 -10.67
C SER A 410 -15.93 -8.43 -9.38
N THR A 411 -15.77 -9.23 -8.31
CA THR A 411 -15.17 -8.77 -7.05
C THR A 411 -13.66 -8.92 -7.11
N THR A 412 -12.92 -7.89 -6.73
CA THR A 412 -11.45 -7.91 -6.68
C THR A 412 -10.96 -7.29 -5.38
N LEU A 413 -10.23 -8.07 -4.59
CA LEU A 413 -9.52 -7.61 -3.42
C LEU A 413 -8.05 -8.02 -3.55
N TYR A 414 -7.15 -7.13 -3.14
CA TYR A 414 -5.72 -7.39 -3.24
C TYR A 414 -4.93 -6.72 -2.11
N GLY A 415 -3.81 -7.32 -1.75
CA GLY A 415 -2.88 -6.87 -0.70
C GLY A 415 -2.73 -7.90 0.43
N ILE A 416 -3.77 -8.70 0.65
CA ILE A 416 -3.79 -9.87 1.54
C ILE A 416 -4.52 -11.02 0.86
N GLU A 417 -4.27 -12.26 1.30
CA GLU A 417 -5.03 -13.42 0.80
C GLU A 417 -6.46 -13.43 1.35
N THR A 418 -7.41 -13.92 0.55
CA THR A 418 -8.83 -14.02 0.91
C THR A 418 -9.41 -15.37 0.47
N ASN A 419 -10.58 -15.73 0.99
CA ASN A 419 -11.29 -16.93 0.54
C ASN A 419 -12.06 -16.74 -0.78
N LEU A 420 -11.84 -15.65 -1.54
CA LEU A 420 -12.63 -15.31 -2.73
C LEU A 420 -12.63 -16.42 -3.79
N ASP A 421 -11.45 -16.95 -4.14
CA ASP A 421 -11.34 -18.03 -5.13
C ASP A 421 -11.92 -19.36 -4.62
N TYR A 422 -11.88 -19.57 -3.31
CA TYR A 422 -12.55 -20.70 -2.68
C TYR A 422 -14.08 -20.58 -2.80
N LEU A 423 -14.64 -19.39 -2.59
CA LEU A 423 -16.07 -19.13 -2.81
C LEU A 423 -16.45 -19.35 -4.28
N ARG A 424 -15.65 -18.84 -5.23
CA ARG A 424 -15.83 -19.07 -6.68
C ARG A 424 -15.85 -20.56 -7.01
N ALA A 425 -14.94 -21.34 -6.44
CA ALA A 425 -14.88 -22.78 -6.63
C ALA A 425 -16.11 -23.51 -6.06
N ILE A 426 -16.60 -23.12 -4.87
CA ILE A 426 -17.80 -23.72 -4.28
C ILE A 426 -19.03 -23.45 -5.15
N VAL A 427 -19.28 -22.20 -5.54
CA VAL A 427 -20.47 -21.85 -6.34
C VAL A 427 -20.40 -22.40 -7.77
N GLY A 428 -19.20 -22.71 -8.26
CA GLY A 428 -18.95 -23.41 -9.51
C GLY A 428 -19.16 -24.92 -9.44
N SER A 429 -19.31 -25.51 -8.24
CA SER A 429 -19.42 -26.96 -8.07
C SER A 429 -20.80 -27.52 -8.40
N ASP A 430 -20.83 -28.75 -8.92
CA ASP A 430 -22.08 -29.48 -9.17
C ASP A 430 -22.90 -29.72 -7.90
N THR A 431 -22.23 -29.96 -6.76
CA THR A 431 -22.90 -30.19 -5.47
C THR A 431 -23.75 -29.00 -5.07
N PHE A 432 -23.21 -27.78 -5.16
CA PHE A 432 -23.97 -26.57 -4.81
C PHE A 432 -25.02 -26.23 -5.86
N ALA A 433 -24.69 -26.39 -7.15
CA ALA A 433 -25.64 -26.14 -8.24
C ALA A 433 -26.91 -27.00 -8.11
N ARG A 434 -26.77 -28.27 -7.70
CA ARG A 434 -27.87 -29.22 -7.52
C ARG A 434 -28.57 -29.16 -6.15
N ALA A 435 -28.18 -28.23 -5.28
CA ALA A 435 -28.67 -28.14 -3.91
C ALA A 435 -28.44 -29.42 -3.07
N ALA A 436 -27.32 -30.11 -3.32
CA ALA A 436 -26.97 -31.38 -2.67
C ALA A 436 -26.00 -31.20 -1.48
N GLN A 437 -25.84 -29.98 -0.99
CA GLN A 437 -24.98 -29.68 0.16
C GLN A 437 -25.49 -30.32 1.45
N THR A 438 -24.55 -30.76 2.27
CA THR A 438 -24.76 -31.13 3.69
C THR A 438 -23.74 -30.38 4.53
N THR A 439 -23.91 -30.39 5.85
CA THR A 439 -22.93 -29.83 6.81
C THR A 439 -21.53 -30.45 6.71
N ALA A 440 -21.40 -31.62 6.07
CA ALA A 440 -20.12 -32.27 5.80
C ALA A 440 -19.50 -31.88 4.44
N PHE A 441 -20.19 -31.16 3.57
CA PHE A 441 -19.77 -30.88 2.18
C PHE A 441 -18.36 -30.31 2.10
N LEU A 442 -18.09 -29.18 2.79
CA LEU A 442 -16.80 -28.51 2.68
C LEU A 442 -15.64 -29.29 3.31
N SER A 443 -15.91 -30.26 4.18
CA SER A 443 -14.86 -31.14 4.73
C SER A 443 -14.25 -32.09 3.69
N ARG A 444 -14.96 -32.32 2.58
CA ARG A 444 -14.56 -33.20 1.46
C ARG A 444 -14.25 -32.42 0.19
N PHE A 445 -14.43 -31.09 0.21
CA PHE A 445 -14.21 -30.23 -0.94
C PHE A 445 -12.71 -30.00 -1.15
N VAL A 446 -12.22 -30.26 -2.36
CA VAL A 446 -10.82 -30.08 -2.73
C VAL A 446 -10.68 -28.75 -3.47
N PHE A 447 -9.89 -27.84 -2.90
CA PHE A 447 -9.56 -26.55 -3.50
C PHE A 447 -8.13 -26.58 -4.06
N ALA A 448 -7.95 -26.07 -5.28
CA ALA A 448 -6.66 -25.96 -5.95
C ALA A 448 -6.45 -24.51 -6.40
N PRO A 449 -5.63 -23.72 -5.69
CA PRO A 449 -5.39 -22.32 -6.02
C PRO A 449 -4.41 -22.15 -7.18
N HIS A 450 -4.56 -21.06 -7.94
CA HIS A 450 -3.58 -20.64 -8.95
C HIS A 450 -2.63 -19.61 -8.36
N THR A 451 -1.79 -20.04 -7.42
CA THR A 451 -0.95 -19.11 -6.65
C THR A 451 0.51 -19.56 -6.51
N VAL A 452 1.35 -18.61 -6.11
CA VAL A 452 2.73 -18.82 -5.67
C VAL A 452 2.86 -18.33 -4.23
N ASP A 453 3.33 -19.18 -3.33
CA ASP A 453 3.67 -18.78 -1.96
C ASP A 453 5.10 -18.26 -1.91
N VAL A 454 5.29 -17.12 -1.25
CA VAL A 454 6.62 -16.58 -0.93
C VAL A 454 7.09 -17.19 0.39
N LEU A 455 8.04 -18.11 0.32
CA LEU A 455 8.66 -18.73 1.51
C LEU A 455 9.74 -17.84 2.10
N ASP A 456 10.42 -17.09 1.24
CA ASP A 456 11.41 -16.06 1.57
C ASP A 456 11.40 -14.98 0.48
N GLY A 457 11.47 -13.71 0.86
CA GLY A 457 11.36 -12.56 -0.06
C GLY A 457 12.67 -12.13 -0.74
N GLY A 458 13.82 -12.68 -0.34
CA GLY A 458 15.13 -12.17 -0.72
C GLY A 458 15.41 -10.77 -0.15
N ILE A 459 16.43 -10.09 -0.68
CA ILE A 459 16.79 -8.73 -0.24
C ILE A 459 15.77 -7.69 -0.72
N GLN A 460 15.48 -7.70 -2.02
CA GLN A 460 14.55 -6.76 -2.63
C GLN A 460 13.93 -7.38 -3.88
N THR A 461 12.92 -8.23 -3.66
CA THR A 461 12.08 -8.78 -4.74
C THR A 461 10.83 -7.92 -4.89
N THR A 462 10.59 -7.36 -6.08
CA THR A 462 9.42 -6.50 -6.34
C THR A 462 8.66 -6.94 -7.60
N VAL A 463 7.34 -6.71 -7.61
CA VAL A 463 6.54 -6.87 -8.83
C VAL A 463 6.82 -5.68 -9.74
N GLN A 464 7.15 -5.95 -11.01
CA GLN A 464 7.41 -4.92 -12.00
C GLN A 464 6.68 -5.24 -13.31
N GLN A 465 6.57 -4.22 -14.16
CA GLN A 465 5.89 -4.26 -15.46
C GLN A 465 6.47 -3.17 -16.36
N THR A 466 6.61 -3.40 -17.66
CA THR A 466 6.93 -2.39 -18.68
C THR A 466 5.64 -1.86 -19.33
N PRO A 467 5.57 -0.57 -19.73
CA PRO A 467 6.55 0.50 -19.55
C PRO A 467 6.51 1.18 -18.15
N GLY A 468 5.96 0.52 -17.13
CA GLY A 468 5.79 1.11 -15.80
C GLY A 468 4.61 2.10 -15.75
N ARG A 469 4.73 3.15 -14.94
CA ARG A 469 3.69 4.13 -14.59
C ARG A 469 3.94 5.49 -15.23
N THR A 470 3.67 5.59 -16.53
CA THR A 470 3.89 6.83 -17.30
C THR A 470 2.73 7.82 -17.15
N GLY A 471 2.95 9.09 -17.54
CA GLY A 471 1.90 10.13 -17.55
C GLY A 471 1.79 10.99 -16.29
N TYR A 472 2.60 10.72 -15.26
CA TYR A 472 2.55 11.41 -13.95
C TYR A 472 3.89 12.05 -13.52
N TRP A 473 4.84 12.20 -14.44
CA TRP A 473 6.16 12.79 -14.15
C TRP A 473 6.05 14.26 -13.70
N ASN A 474 5.08 14.98 -14.24
CA ASN A 474 4.76 16.38 -13.92
C ASN A 474 4.27 16.62 -12.47
N ILE A 475 3.96 15.55 -11.74
CA ILE A 475 3.62 15.60 -10.31
C ILE A 475 4.62 14.80 -9.45
N GLY A 476 5.74 14.34 -10.03
CA GLY A 476 6.76 13.59 -9.31
C GLY A 476 6.37 12.16 -8.95
N VAL A 477 5.56 11.52 -9.78
CA VAL A 477 5.34 10.07 -9.69
C VAL A 477 6.25 9.40 -10.72
N PRO A 478 7.22 8.58 -10.30
CA PRO A 478 8.10 7.89 -11.22
C PRO A 478 7.40 6.73 -11.95
N PRO A 479 7.88 6.36 -13.16
CA PRO A 479 7.35 5.21 -13.85
C PRO A 479 7.67 3.90 -13.13
N SER A 480 8.75 3.84 -12.36
CA SER A 480 9.23 2.57 -11.84
C SER A 480 9.42 1.57 -12.98
N GLY A 481 8.86 0.36 -12.88
CA GLY A 481 9.12 -0.71 -13.83
C GLY A 481 10.46 -1.40 -13.53
N PRO A 482 10.80 -2.43 -14.31
CA PRO A 482 12.08 -3.10 -14.17
C PRO A 482 13.21 -2.13 -14.50
N MET A 483 14.29 -2.17 -13.71
CA MET A 483 15.48 -1.35 -13.94
C MET A 483 16.35 -1.94 -15.06
N ASP A 484 16.22 -3.24 -15.32
CA ASP A 484 16.64 -3.92 -16.55
C ASP A 484 15.39 -4.38 -17.31
N ASP A 485 14.80 -3.45 -18.06
CA ASP A 485 13.61 -3.66 -18.88
C ASP A 485 13.87 -4.61 -20.04
N ARG A 486 15.05 -4.55 -20.66
CA ARG A 486 15.44 -5.44 -21.76
C ARG A 486 15.37 -6.90 -21.35
N SER A 487 15.96 -7.27 -20.22
CA SER A 487 15.92 -8.67 -19.77
C SER A 487 14.50 -9.12 -19.44
N PHE A 488 13.72 -8.21 -18.85
CA PHE A 488 12.34 -8.45 -18.46
C PHE A 488 11.44 -8.71 -19.68
N ASP A 489 11.52 -7.86 -20.69
CA ASP A 489 10.76 -7.98 -21.94
C ASP A 489 11.16 -9.25 -22.72
N LEU A 490 12.46 -9.58 -22.77
CA LEU A 490 12.93 -10.81 -23.40
C LEU A 490 12.39 -12.07 -22.70
N ALA A 491 12.33 -12.07 -21.36
CA ALA A 491 11.79 -13.19 -20.59
C ALA A 491 10.27 -13.35 -20.82
N ASN A 492 9.52 -12.26 -20.82
CA ASN A 492 8.08 -12.26 -21.16
C ASN A 492 7.84 -12.72 -22.60
N ARG A 493 8.61 -12.20 -23.57
CA ARG A 493 8.53 -12.59 -24.99
C ARG A 493 8.79 -14.07 -25.19
N LEU A 494 9.77 -14.64 -24.48
CA LEU A 494 10.09 -16.08 -24.57
C LEU A 494 8.93 -16.96 -24.08
N LEU A 495 8.11 -16.48 -23.15
CA LEU A 495 6.88 -17.15 -22.72
C LEU A 495 5.68 -16.87 -23.63
N GLY A 496 5.80 -15.98 -24.61
CA GLY A 496 4.66 -15.47 -25.39
C GLY A 496 3.65 -14.75 -24.49
N ASN A 497 4.15 -13.98 -23.52
CA ASN A 497 3.33 -13.06 -22.74
C ASN A 497 3.15 -11.74 -23.51
N PRO A 498 2.07 -10.99 -23.22
CA PRO A 498 1.99 -9.60 -23.65
C PRO A 498 3.08 -8.76 -22.96
N ALA A 499 3.45 -7.62 -23.55
CA ALA A 499 4.54 -6.78 -23.06
C ALA A 499 4.27 -6.26 -21.63
N GLU A 500 3.01 -5.93 -21.36
CA GLU A 500 2.50 -5.47 -20.09
C GLU A 500 2.32 -6.56 -19.03
N ALA A 501 2.77 -7.79 -19.27
CA ALA A 501 2.69 -8.86 -18.28
C ALA A 501 3.61 -8.57 -17.08
N ALA A 502 3.02 -8.53 -15.88
CA ALA A 502 3.79 -8.38 -14.65
C ALA A 502 4.59 -9.63 -14.32
N GLY A 503 5.76 -9.41 -13.72
CA GLY A 503 6.71 -10.42 -13.29
C GLY A 503 7.49 -9.91 -12.07
N LEU A 504 8.50 -10.67 -11.65
CA LEU A 504 9.33 -10.30 -10.51
C LEU A 504 10.69 -9.78 -10.96
N GLU A 505 11.17 -8.74 -10.29
CA GLU A 505 12.56 -8.29 -10.31
C GLU A 505 13.21 -8.66 -8.98
N PHE A 506 14.36 -9.34 -9.04
CA PHE A 506 15.19 -9.69 -7.89
C PHE A 506 16.45 -8.83 -7.87
N THR A 507 16.93 -8.49 -6.68
CA THR A 507 18.14 -7.67 -6.50
C THR A 507 19.10 -8.38 -5.55
N MET A 508 20.33 -8.66 -6.01
CA MET A 508 21.42 -9.32 -5.26
C MET A 508 21.17 -10.76 -4.77
N VAL A 509 20.13 -10.97 -3.97
CA VAL A 509 19.70 -12.28 -3.45
C VAL A 509 18.21 -12.42 -3.73
N GLY A 510 17.84 -13.51 -4.39
CA GLY A 510 16.48 -13.73 -4.86
C GLY A 510 15.57 -14.36 -3.80
N ALA A 511 14.31 -14.58 -4.20
CA ALA A 511 13.28 -15.16 -3.35
C ALA A 511 13.31 -16.70 -3.35
N THR A 512 12.63 -17.29 -2.35
CA THR A 512 12.22 -18.70 -2.38
C THR A 512 10.71 -18.79 -2.57
N LEU A 513 10.28 -19.42 -3.66
CA LEU A 513 8.90 -19.43 -4.15
C LEU A 513 8.39 -20.87 -4.27
N ARG A 514 7.17 -21.15 -3.78
CA ARG A 514 6.48 -22.43 -4.00
C ARG A 514 5.30 -22.25 -4.94
N PHE A 515 5.27 -23.01 -6.03
CA PHE A 515 4.17 -22.98 -6.99
C PHE A 515 3.05 -23.92 -6.54
N ASN A 516 1.84 -23.41 -6.31
CA ASN A 516 0.69 -24.25 -5.91
C ASN A 516 -0.07 -24.84 -7.10
N CYS A 517 0.24 -24.40 -8.32
CA CYS A 517 -0.27 -24.95 -9.56
C CYS A 517 0.86 -25.17 -10.58
N ALA A 518 0.59 -25.95 -11.63
CA ALA A 518 1.54 -26.12 -12.71
C ALA A 518 1.80 -24.78 -13.40
N THR A 519 3.07 -24.39 -13.54
CA THR A 519 3.45 -23.04 -14.02
C THR A 519 4.60 -23.14 -15.01
N LEU A 520 4.50 -22.40 -16.12
CA LEU A 520 5.62 -22.13 -17.01
C LEU A 520 6.27 -20.80 -16.63
N PHE A 521 7.61 -20.78 -16.54
CA PHE A 521 8.37 -19.60 -16.15
C PHE A 521 9.71 -19.51 -16.87
N VAL A 522 10.30 -18.30 -16.87
CA VAL A 522 11.64 -18.01 -17.41
C VAL A 522 12.37 -17.13 -16.40
N LEU A 523 13.63 -17.47 -16.12
CA LEU A 523 14.59 -16.59 -15.45
C LEU A 523 15.44 -15.86 -16.49
N GLY A 524 15.59 -14.54 -16.34
CA GLY A 524 16.45 -13.70 -17.19
C GLY A 524 17.29 -12.71 -16.37
N GLY A 525 18.17 -11.97 -17.02
CA GLY A 525 19.10 -11.02 -16.39
C GLY A 525 20.38 -11.68 -15.85
N ALA A 526 20.88 -11.20 -14.71
CA ALA A 526 22.08 -11.71 -14.05
C ALA A 526 21.93 -13.18 -13.64
N ALA A 527 23.05 -13.90 -13.62
CA ALA A 527 23.07 -15.28 -13.17
C ALA A 527 22.90 -15.35 -11.64
N PHE A 528 21.89 -16.08 -11.18
CA PHE A 528 21.66 -16.38 -9.78
C PHE A 528 21.89 -17.87 -9.52
N ALA A 529 22.27 -18.23 -8.30
CA ALA A 529 22.28 -19.62 -7.84
C ALA A 529 20.82 -20.13 -7.70
N ALA A 530 20.20 -20.51 -8.82
CA ALA A 530 18.80 -20.89 -8.89
C ALA A 530 18.61 -22.41 -8.95
N THR A 531 17.71 -22.94 -8.12
CA THR A 531 17.34 -24.36 -8.11
C THR A 531 15.83 -24.55 -8.05
N LEU A 532 15.29 -25.55 -8.76
CA LEU A 532 13.91 -26.01 -8.67
C LEU A 532 13.92 -27.41 -8.05
N ASP A 533 13.38 -27.55 -6.85
CA ASP A 533 13.43 -28.80 -6.06
C ASP A 533 14.86 -29.35 -5.87
N GLY A 534 15.82 -28.44 -5.70
CA GLY A 534 17.25 -28.76 -5.54
C GLY A 534 18.03 -28.89 -6.85
N GLU A 535 17.36 -28.99 -7.99
CA GLU A 535 18.02 -29.12 -9.30
C GLU A 535 18.32 -27.75 -9.93
N PRO A 536 19.52 -27.53 -10.51
CA PRO A 536 19.86 -26.26 -11.13
C PRO A 536 18.89 -25.81 -12.23
N VAL A 537 18.58 -24.51 -12.25
CA VAL A 537 17.71 -23.88 -13.25
C VAL A 537 18.56 -23.00 -14.17
N PRO A 538 18.67 -23.31 -15.47
CA PRO A 538 19.35 -22.45 -16.42
C PRO A 538 18.52 -21.20 -16.69
N ALA A 539 19.19 -20.05 -16.80
CA ALA A 539 18.58 -18.82 -17.29
C ALA A 539 18.20 -18.96 -18.78
N TRP A 540 17.27 -18.11 -19.22
CA TRP A 540 16.84 -17.99 -20.61
C TRP A 540 16.24 -19.25 -21.23
N GLN A 541 15.62 -20.09 -20.41
CA GLN A 541 14.89 -21.28 -20.83
C GLN A 541 13.49 -21.30 -20.22
N VAL A 542 12.48 -21.69 -21.01
CA VAL A 542 11.12 -21.96 -20.51
C VAL A 542 11.15 -23.23 -19.67
N ARG A 543 10.87 -23.09 -18.38
CA ARG A 543 10.84 -24.19 -17.41
C ARG A 543 9.43 -24.41 -16.91
N ARG A 544 9.15 -25.65 -16.51
CA ARG A 544 7.88 -26.05 -15.91
C ARG A 544 8.09 -26.39 -14.44
N ALA A 545 7.33 -25.72 -13.58
CA ALA A 545 7.15 -26.11 -12.18
C ALA A 545 5.90 -26.99 -12.07
N ALA A 546 6.01 -28.10 -11.35
CA ALA A 546 4.87 -28.90 -10.94
C ALA A 546 4.20 -28.26 -9.69
N PRO A 547 2.91 -28.56 -9.42
CA PRO A 547 2.30 -28.18 -8.15
C PRO A 547 3.13 -28.69 -6.96
N GLY A 548 3.43 -27.82 -6.00
CA GLY A 548 4.29 -28.08 -4.85
C GLY A 548 5.78 -27.80 -5.06
N ALA A 549 6.23 -27.60 -6.30
CA ALA A 549 7.64 -27.36 -6.61
C ALA A 549 8.14 -26.04 -6.00
N VAL A 550 9.38 -26.05 -5.53
CA VAL A 550 10.03 -24.91 -4.87
C VAL A 550 11.18 -24.40 -5.71
N LEU A 551 11.06 -23.16 -6.20
CA LEU A 551 12.13 -22.41 -6.84
C LEU A 551 12.85 -21.57 -5.78
N LYS A 552 14.14 -21.84 -5.56
CA LYS A 552 15.01 -21.06 -4.68
C LYS A 552 16.02 -20.30 -5.51
N LEU A 553 16.11 -18.99 -5.32
CA LEU A 553 17.14 -18.14 -5.91
C LEU A 553 18.09 -17.67 -4.80
N GLY A 554 19.35 -18.09 -4.84
CA GLY A 554 20.41 -17.60 -3.95
C GLY A 554 20.96 -16.24 -4.37
N GLY A 555 22.24 -16.00 -4.10
CA GLY A 555 22.94 -14.80 -4.55
C GLY A 555 23.30 -14.81 -6.05
N VAL A 556 23.61 -13.63 -6.58
CA VAL A 556 24.24 -13.46 -7.90
C VAL A 556 25.58 -14.20 -7.96
N THR A 557 25.83 -14.95 -9.04
CA THR A 557 27.05 -15.77 -9.22
C THR A 557 28.01 -15.26 -10.28
N GLY A 558 27.67 -14.16 -10.98
CA GLY A 558 28.49 -13.58 -12.06
C GLY A 558 28.36 -12.05 -12.14
N PRO A 559 28.67 -11.45 -13.30
CA PRO A 559 28.42 -10.02 -13.53
C PRO A 559 26.92 -9.68 -13.49
N GLY A 560 26.62 -8.42 -13.20
CA GLY A 560 25.24 -7.94 -13.02
C GLY A 560 24.79 -7.95 -11.56
N VAL A 561 23.55 -7.50 -11.32
CA VAL A 561 22.98 -7.40 -9.97
C VAL A 561 21.48 -7.71 -9.89
N ARG A 562 20.75 -7.68 -11.02
CA ARG A 562 19.31 -7.96 -11.08
C ARG A 562 18.99 -9.14 -11.99
N ALA A 563 18.04 -9.95 -11.55
CA ALA A 563 17.41 -10.97 -12.39
C ALA A 563 15.91 -10.71 -12.45
N CYS A 564 15.24 -11.31 -13.43
CA CYS A 564 13.78 -11.29 -13.52
C CYS A 564 13.20 -12.70 -13.60
N LEU A 565 11.97 -12.86 -13.10
CA LEU A 565 11.13 -14.04 -13.29
C LEU A 565 9.87 -13.62 -14.04
N ALA A 566 9.75 -14.08 -15.28
CA ALA A 566 8.49 -14.04 -16.01
C ALA A 566 7.73 -15.36 -15.77
N VAL A 567 6.41 -15.26 -15.61
CA VAL A 567 5.50 -16.42 -15.50
C VAL A 567 4.46 -16.33 -16.61
N LYS A 568 4.04 -17.46 -17.17
CA LYS A 568 3.08 -17.47 -18.29
C LYS A 568 1.76 -16.83 -17.85
N GLY A 569 1.27 -15.87 -18.64
CA GLY A 569 0.08 -15.07 -18.33
C GLY A 569 0.33 -13.89 -17.37
N GLY A 570 1.53 -13.77 -16.80
CA GLY A 570 1.90 -12.72 -15.86
C GLY A 570 1.28 -12.88 -14.46
N LEU A 571 1.77 -12.09 -13.52
CA LEU A 571 1.21 -12.00 -12.16
C LEU A 571 -0.08 -11.18 -12.15
N GLN A 572 -1.09 -11.65 -11.43
CA GLN A 572 -2.37 -10.96 -11.30
C GLN A 572 -2.31 -9.94 -10.16
N VAL A 573 -2.07 -8.68 -10.51
CA VAL A 573 -1.88 -7.55 -9.59
C VAL A 573 -2.70 -6.34 -10.10
N PRO A 574 -3.41 -5.60 -9.23
CA PRO A 574 -4.19 -4.44 -9.65
C PRO A 574 -3.29 -3.28 -10.10
N ASP A 575 -3.84 -2.42 -10.93
CA ASP A 575 -3.17 -1.19 -11.34
C ASP A 575 -3.25 -0.13 -10.23
N TYR A 576 -2.16 0.62 -10.07
CA TYR A 576 -2.15 1.87 -9.33
C TYR A 576 -1.66 2.98 -10.25
N LEU A 577 -2.54 3.93 -10.55
CA LEU A 577 -2.32 4.97 -11.57
C LEU A 577 -1.90 4.37 -12.93
N GLY A 578 -2.61 3.32 -13.37
CA GLY A 578 -2.42 2.70 -14.68
C GLY A 578 -1.24 1.73 -14.80
N SER A 579 -0.62 1.31 -13.69
CA SER A 579 0.51 0.38 -13.72
C SER A 579 0.58 -0.57 -12.53
N LYS A 580 1.11 -1.77 -12.77
CA LYS A 580 1.42 -2.79 -11.75
C LYS A 580 2.81 -2.63 -11.12
N ALA A 581 3.63 -1.70 -11.60
CA ALA A 581 5.00 -1.51 -11.13
C ALA A 581 5.06 -1.09 -9.65
N THR A 582 5.96 -1.67 -8.87
CA THR A 582 6.13 -1.30 -7.46
C THR A 582 6.98 -0.04 -7.33
N PHE A 583 6.45 1.00 -6.68
CA PHE A 583 7.25 2.13 -6.18
C PHE A 583 7.35 2.05 -4.66
N THR A 584 8.46 1.49 -4.17
CA THR A 584 8.63 1.14 -2.75
C THR A 584 8.66 2.37 -1.83
N LEU A 585 9.30 3.45 -2.26
CA LEU A 585 9.38 4.67 -1.45
C LEU A 585 7.99 5.34 -1.34
N GLY A 586 7.20 5.36 -2.42
CA GLY A 586 5.82 5.84 -2.39
C GLY A 586 4.81 4.86 -1.75
N GLN A 587 5.26 3.62 -1.50
CA GLN A 587 4.50 2.52 -0.91
C GLN A 587 3.22 2.17 -1.69
N PHE A 588 3.28 2.15 -3.03
CA PHE A 588 2.14 1.77 -3.88
C PHE A 588 2.55 1.01 -5.15
N GLY A 589 1.56 0.41 -5.82
CA GLY A 589 1.76 -0.52 -6.93
C GLY A 589 2.32 -1.87 -6.48
N GLY A 590 2.40 -2.82 -7.41
CA GLY A 590 2.91 -4.16 -7.11
C GLY A 590 2.18 -4.89 -5.98
N HIS A 591 2.92 -5.72 -5.24
CA HIS A 591 2.37 -6.42 -4.08
C HIS A 591 2.40 -5.53 -2.83
N ALA A 592 1.23 -5.00 -2.46
CA ALA A 592 1.05 -4.15 -1.28
C ALA A 592 1.97 -2.91 -1.21
N GLY A 593 2.45 -2.40 -2.35
CA GLY A 593 3.33 -1.22 -2.39
C GLY A 593 4.78 -1.46 -1.94
N ARG A 594 5.19 -2.72 -1.74
CA ARG A 594 6.47 -3.05 -1.09
C ARG A 594 7.19 -4.21 -1.78
N ALA A 595 8.42 -4.46 -1.33
CA ALA A 595 9.09 -5.73 -1.63
C ALA A 595 8.34 -6.91 -0.98
N LEU A 596 8.45 -8.08 -1.61
CA LEU A 596 7.85 -9.32 -1.14
C LEU A 596 8.43 -9.73 0.22
N ARG A 597 7.61 -10.39 1.02
CA ARG A 597 7.94 -10.91 2.35
C ARG A 597 7.48 -12.35 2.46
N LYS A 598 8.09 -13.08 3.39
CA LYS A 598 7.64 -14.42 3.77
C LYS A 598 6.16 -14.40 4.16
N GLY A 599 5.40 -15.32 3.58
CA GLY A 599 3.96 -15.45 3.82
C GLY A 599 3.10 -14.84 2.72
N ASP A 600 3.64 -13.91 1.91
CA ASP A 600 2.93 -13.32 0.78
C ASP A 600 2.45 -14.40 -0.21
N VAL A 601 1.33 -14.12 -0.87
CA VAL A 601 0.72 -14.98 -1.89
C VAL A 601 0.55 -14.17 -3.16
N LEU A 602 1.07 -14.68 -4.27
CA LEU A 602 0.94 -14.09 -5.60
C LEU A 602 -0.03 -14.91 -6.43
N HIS A 603 -0.96 -14.25 -7.12
CA HIS A 603 -1.96 -14.89 -7.97
C HIS A 603 -1.48 -15.01 -9.42
N LEU A 604 -1.83 -16.12 -10.06
CA LEU A 604 -1.47 -16.48 -11.43
C LEU A 604 -2.71 -16.62 -12.31
N ASP A 605 -2.52 -16.50 -13.62
CA ASP A 605 -3.55 -16.84 -14.59
C ASP A 605 -3.88 -18.35 -14.55
N ALA A 606 -5.15 -18.71 -14.79
CA ALA A 606 -5.59 -20.11 -14.81
C ALA A 606 -4.90 -20.95 -15.92
N GLY A 607 -4.35 -20.28 -16.94
CA GLY A 607 -3.56 -20.85 -18.02
C GLY A 607 -2.06 -20.89 -17.76
N ALA A 608 -1.55 -20.52 -16.58
CA ALA A 608 -0.11 -20.41 -16.30
C ALA A 608 0.70 -21.70 -16.59
N GLY A 609 0.06 -22.87 -16.54
CA GLY A 609 0.67 -24.15 -16.88
C GLY A 609 0.57 -24.57 -18.35
N ARG A 610 -0.16 -23.84 -19.20
CA ARG A 610 -0.45 -24.24 -20.58
C ARG A 610 0.69 -23.84 -21.52
N GLY A 611 1.13 -24.78 -22.36
CA GLY A 611 2.20 -24.58 -23.34
C GLY A 611 3.32 -25.62 -23.24
N GLU A 612 4.39 -25.43 -24.00
CA GLU A 612 5.55 -26.31 -24.01
C GLU A 612 6.72 -25.70 -23.22
N ALA A 613 7.51 -26.55 -22.57
CA ALA A 613 8.75 -26.17 -21.91
C ALA A 613 9.96 -26.48 -22.81
N GLY A 614 11.12 -25.93 -22.48
CA GLY A 614 12.39 -26.24 -23.12
C GLY A 614 12.85 -25.22 -24.17
N ALA A 615 11.98 -24.33 -24.65
CA ALA A 615 12.38 -23.23 -25.54
C ALA A 615 13.46 -22.36 -24.86
N MET A 616 14.50 -21.98 -25.62
CA MET A 616 15.63 -21.20 -25.12
C MET A 616 15.80 -19.94 -25.94
N LEU A 617 16.16 -18.83 -25.28
CA LEU A 617 16.59 -17.62 -25.99
C LEU A 617 17.95 -17.88 -26.65
N ALA A 618 18.09 -17.48 -27.91
CA ALA A 618 19.35 -17.62 -28.63
C ALA A 618 20.45 -16.79 -27.96
N GLU A 619 21.67 -17.32 -27.90
CA GLU A 619 22.76 -16.71 -27.14
C GLU A 619 23.09 -15.28 -27.59
N HIS A 620 23.01 -15.01 -28.89
CA HIS A 620 23.24 -13.68 -29.47
C HIS A 620 22.15 -12.65 -29.13
N GLU A 621 20.97 -13.09 -28.71
CA GLU A 621 19.88 -12.20 -28.25
C GLU A 621 20.00 -11.86 -26.76
N ARG A 622 20.81 -12.62 -26.00
CA ARG A 622 20.96 -12.42 -24.55
C ARG A 622 21.76 -11.14 -24.27
N PRO A 623 21.32 -10.30 -23.31
CA PRO A 623 22.11 -9.16 -22.87
C PRO A 623 23.49 -9.60 -22.36
N GLN A 624 24.54 -8.92 -22.83
CA GLN A 624 25.92 -9.21 -22.43
C GLN A 624 26.25 -8.45 -21.14
N LEU A 625 26.52 -9.20 -20.06
CA LEU A 625 26.81 -8.64 -18.74
C LEU A 625 28.31 -8.61 -18.48
N THR A 626 28.80 -7.56 -17.83
CA THR A 626 30.22 -7.30 -17.56
C THR A 626 30.39 -6.57 -16.23
N GLN A 627 31.63 -6.32 -15.79
CA GLN A 627 31.96 -5.44 -14.65
C GLN A 627 32.60 -4.11 -15.12
N ALA A 628 32.92 -4.02 -16.42
CA ALA A 628 33.41 -2.83 -17.08
C ALA A 628 32.46 -2.47 -18.21
N TRP A 629 31.64 -1.45 -17.97
CA TRP A 629 30.52 -1.07 -18.81
C TRP A 629 30.85 0.15 -19.67
N THR A 630 30.30 0.14 -20.88
CA THR A 630 30.19 1.33 -21.72
C THR A 630 28.72 1.67 -21.87
N LEU A 631 28.36 2.90 -21.54
CA LEU A 631 27.00 3.43 -21.68
C LEU A 631 26.95 4.43 -22.85
N GLY A 632 26.07 4.17 -23.81
CA GLY A 632 25.74 5.10 -24.87
C GLY A 632 24.97 6.31 -24.32
N VAL A 633 25.49 7.51 -24.54
CA VAL A 633 24.87 8.76 -24.08
C VAL A 633 24.77 9.79 -25.21
N LEU A 634 23.82 10.72 -25.07
CA LEU A 634 23.75 11.94 -25.87
C LEU A 634 24.06 13.16 -24.99
N ASP A 635 24.73 14.16 -25.55
CA ASP A 635 24.94 15.45 -24.90
C ASP A 635 23.60 16.09 -24.54
N GLY A 636 23.52 16.61 -23.32
CA GLY A 636 22.46 17.50 -22.86
C GLY A 636 21.69 17.00 -21.64
N PRO A 637 20.85 17.89 -21.07
CA PRO A 637 20.58 19.25 -21.56
C PRO A 637 21.69 20.28 -21.31
N HIS A 638 22.55 20.07 -20.32
CA HIS A 638 23.44 21.11 -19.80
C HIS A 638 24.92 20.93 -20.18
N GLY A 639 25.25 20.07 -21.15
CA GLY A 639 26.65 19.80 -21.53
C GLY A 639 27.37 20.95 -22.25
N ALA A 640 26.69 22.05 -22.56
CA ALA A 640 27.26 23.18 -23.29
C ALA A 640 28.14 24.09 -22.40
N PRO A 641 28.98 24.96 -23.03
CA PRO A 641 29.89 25.88 -22.33
C PRO A 641 29.25 26.91 -21.39
N ASP A 642 27.92 26.99 -21.34
CA ASP A 642 27.20 27.78 -20.34
C ASP A 642 27.23 27.15 -18.94
N PHE A 643 27.53 25.85 -18.82
CA PHE A 643 27.62 25.15 -17.54
C PHE A 643 28.93 24.37 -17.33
N PHE A 644 29.38 23.63 -18.35
CA PHE A 644 30.59 22.80 -18.29
C PHE A 644 31.64 23.29 -19.28
N THR A 645 32.91 23.29 -18.89
CA THR A 645 33.98 23.60 -19.84
C THR A 645 34.15 22.46 -20.85
N PRO A 646 34.69 22.70 -22.06
CA PRO A 646 34.99 21.63 -23.01
C PRO A 646 35.86 20.51 -22.41
N ASP A 647 36.79 20.86 -21.52
CA ASP A 647 37.63 19.89 -20.83
C ASP A 647 36.86 19.09 -19.78
N ASP A 648 35.83 19.65 -19.14
CA ASP A 648 34.96 18.89 -18.23
C ASP A 648 34.17 17.83 -18.99
N ILE A 649 33.71 18.16 -20.20
CA ILE A 649 33.05 17.20 -21.09
C ILE A 649 34.04 16.13 -21.55
N ALA A 650 35.26 16.50 -21.95
CA ALA A 650 36.30 15.52 -22.28
C ALA A 650 36.61 14.59 -21.09
N MET A 651 36.78 15.16 -19.89
CA MET A 651 36.97 14.40 -18.65
C MET A 651 35.84 13.40 -18.41
N LEU A 652 34.58 13.80 -18.62
CA LEU A 652 33.43 12.94 -18.42
C LEU A 652 33.51 11.66 -19.28
N TYR A 653 33.90 11.81 -20.55
CA TYR A 653 34.04 10.69 -21.50
C TYR A 653 35.32 9.87 -21.29
N ASP A 654 36.43 10.52 -20.93
CA ASP A 654 37.75 9.87 -20.77
C ASP A 654 37.90 9.11 -19.44
N THR A 655 37.03 9.40 -18.47
CA THR A 655 37.05 8.78 -17.14
C THR A 655 36.37 7.41 -17.13
N ALA A 656 37.01 6.43 -16.47
CA ALA A 656 36.34 5.22 -16.00
C ALA A 656 35.79 5.46 -14.59
N TRP A 657 34.51 5.78 -14.51
CA TRP A 657 33.81 6.08 -13.25
C TRP A 657 33.58 4.80 -12.46
N VAL A 658 33.70 4.85 -11.13
CA VAL A 658 33.43 3.68 -10.27
C VAL A 658 32.02 3.79 -9.68
N VAL A 659 31.24 2.72 -9.76
CA VAL A 659 29.90 2.67 -9.16
C VAL A 659 30.01 2.65 -7.63
N HIS A 660 29.40 3.63 -6.98
CA HIS A 660 29.38 3.79 -5.54
C HIS A 660 28.35 2.87 -4.87
N TYR A 661 28.59 2.44 -3.63
CA TYR A 661 27.68 1.55 -2.88
C TYR A 661 26.32 2.20 -2.54
N ASN A 662 26.25 3.54 -2.45
CA ASN A 662 25.00 4.30 -2.32
C ASN A 662 24.24 4.47 -3.65
N SER A 663 24.03 3.37 -4.36
CA SER A 663 23.26 3.28 -5.60
C SER A 663 21.98 2.49 -5.38
N SER A 664 20.87 2.88 -6.00
CA SER A 664 19.59 2.17 -5.89
C SER A 664 18.69 2.45 -7.09
N ARG A 665 17.42 2.03 -7.06
CA ARG A 665 16.46 2.30 -8.14
C ARG A 665 16.22 3.80 -8.37
N THR A 666 16.50 4.66 -7.38
CA THR A 666 16.44 6.13 -7.55
C THR A 666 17.56 6.65 -8.44
N GLY A 667 18.70 5.95 -8.50
CA GLY A 667 19.84 6.31 -9.32
C GLY A 667 21.14 5.62 -8.90
N VAL A 668 22.08 5.55 -9.84
CA VAL A 668 23.39 4.93 -9.69
C VAL A 668 24.45 6.01 -9.47
N ARG A 669 24.99 6.09 -8.26
CA ARG A 669 25.98 7.11 -7.89
C ARG A 669 27.37 6.68 -8.39
N LEU A 670 28.14 7.65 -8.86
CA LEU A 670 29.46 7.43 -9.43
C LEU A 670 30.54 8.17 -8.64
N VAL A 671 31.72 7.57 -8.59
CA VAL A 671 32.94 8.16 -8.03
C VAL A 671 33.91 8.45 -9.18
N GLY A 672 34.47 9.66 -9.19
CA GLY A 672 35.45 10.09 -10.19
C GLY A 672 35.92 11.52 -9.95
N PRO A 673 36.63 12.11 -10.93
CA PRO A 673 37.19 13.45 -10.83
C PRO A 673 36.10 14.53 -10.86
N LYS A 674 36.41 15.68 -10.26
CA LYS A 674 35.50 16.81 -10.12
C LYS A 674 35.53 17.72 -11.36
N PRO A 675 34.39 18.30 -11.81
CA PRO A 675 34.39 19.33 -12.83
C PRO A 675 35.07 20.62 -12.36
N ARG A 676 35.61 21.39 -13.31
CA ARG A 676 36.12 22.75 -13.07
C ARG A 676 35.06 23.83 -13.18
N TRP A 677 33.93 23.53 -13.83
CA TRP A 677 32.77 24.40 -14.03
C TRP A 677 33.05 25.62 -14.94
N ALA A 678 32.09 25.95 -15.80
CA ALA A 678 32.19 27.14 -16.67
C ALA A 678 31.74 28.44 -15.98
N ARG A 679 31.21 28.34 -14.76
CA ARG A 679 30.66 29.44 -13.96
C ARG A 679 31.09 29.33 -12.51
N SER A 680 31.08 30.44 -11.78
CA SER A 680 31.51 30.53 -10.38
C SER A 680 30.47 30.06 -9.37
N ASP A 681 29.18 30.13 -9.73
CA ASP A 681 28.05 29.82 -8.86
C ASP A 681 26.76 29.65 -9.69
N GLY A 682 25.66 29.27 -9.03
CA GLY A 682 24.33 29.12 -9.62
C GLY A 682 23.39 30.32 -9.39
N GLY A 683 23.88 31.45 -8.88
CA GLY A 683 23.06 32.64 -8.57
C GLY A 683 21.95 32.38 -7.54
N GLU A 684 20.75 32.91 -7.79
CA GLU A 684 19.57 32.76 -6.90
C GLU A 684 19.11 31.30 -6.74
N ALA A 685 19.54 30.38 -7.61
CA ALA A 685 19.22 28.96 -7.53
C ALA A 685 20.10 28.18 -6.55
N GLY A 686 21.25 28.74 -6.15
CA GLY A 686 22.17 28.13 -5.20
C GLY A 686 23.63 28.51 -5.42
N LEU A 687 24.44 28.37 -4.38
CA LEU A 687 25.84 28.80 -4.37
C LEU A 687 26.77 27.89 -5.17
N HIS A 688 26.40 26.63 -5.41
CA HIS A 688 27.25 25.71 -6.14
C HIS A 688 27.12 25.94 -7.65
N PRO A 689 28.20 25.92 -8.45
CA PRO A 689 28.15 26.03 -9.92
C PRO A 689 27.30 24.97 -10.63
N SER A 690 26.89 23.91 -9.95
CA SER A 690 25.95 22.94 -10.52
C SER A 690 24.48 23.32 -10.35
N ASN A 691 24.16 24.32 -9.50
CA ASN A 691 22.79 24.68 -9.18
C ASN A 691 22.08 25.42 -10.32
N ILE A 692 20.85 25.03 -10.60
CA ILE A 692 19.95 25.68 -11.56
C ILE A 692 18.57 25.85 -10.95
N HIS A 693 17.79 26.80 -11.48
CA HIS A 693 16.37 26.89 -11.16
C HIS A 693 15.70 25.58 -11.53
N ASP A 694 14.96 25.01 -10.58
CA ASP A 694 14.52 23.62 -10.65
C ASP A 694 13.78 23.34 -11.97
N ASN A 695 14.23 22.29 -12.68
CA ASN A 695 13.68 21.86 -13.95
C ASN A 695 13.46 20.35 -13.97
N ALA A 696 12.83 19.88 -15.04
CA ALA A 696 12.52 18.48 -15.23
C ALA A 696 13.75 17.69 -15.66
N TYR A 697 13.93 16.53 -15.04
CA TYR A 697 14.93 15.55 -15.41
C TYR A 697 14.37 14.49 -16.36
N ALA A 698 15.27 13.87 -17.11
CA ALA A 698 15.01 12.65 -17.85
C ALA A 698 15.58 11.44 -17.09
N ILE A 699 14.96 10.28 -17.25
CA ILE A 699 15.52 9.01 -16.77
C ILE A 699 16.82 8.74 -17.53
N GLY A 700 17.86 8.31 -16.82
CA GLY A 700 19.20 8.15 -17.37
C GLY A 700 20.01 9.44 -17.47
N ALA A 701 19.47 10.60 -17.07
CA ALA A 701 20.26 11.82 -16.98
C ALA A 701 21.38 11.64 -15.94
N VAL A 702 22.60 12.09 -16.29
CA VAL A 702 23.74 12.10 -15.36
C VAL A 702 23.70 13.40 -14.57
N ASP A 703 23.08 13.37 -13.41
CA ASP A 703 22.83 14.55 -12.58
C ASP A 703 24.02 14.86 -11.65
N PHE A 704 24.54 16.09 -11.70
CA PHE A 704 25.66 16.53 -10.85
C PHE A 704 25.18 17.19 -9.56
N THR A 705 24.91 16.35 -8.56
CA THR A 705 24.56 16.75 -7.18
C THR A 705 25.75 17.36 -6.44
N GLY A 706 26.09 18.59 -6.77
CA GLY A 706 27.39 19.19 -6.41
C GLY A 706 28.47 18.69 -7.37
N ASP A 707 29.57 18.17 -6.84
CA ASP A 707 30.70 17.63 -7.63
C ASP A 707 30.55 16.15 -7.98
N MET A 708 29.57 15.44 -7.40
CA MET A 708 29.40 14.00 -7.58
C MET A 708 28.21 13.68 -8.51
N PRO A 709 28.45 12.92 -9.60
CA PRO A 709 27.39 12.52 -10.50
C PRO A 709 26.56 11.33 -9.99
N VAL A 710 25.28 11.32 -10.35
CA VAL A 710 24.37 10.18 -10.20
C VAL A 710 23.58 9.99 -11.50
N ILE A 711 23.55 8.77 -12.02
CA ILE A 711 22.70 8.43 -13.17
C ILE A 711 21.28 8.19 -12.63
N LEU A 712 20.31 9.01 -13.03
CA LEU A 712 18.94 8.91 -12.50
C LEU A 712 18.25 7.64 -12.98
N GLY A 713 17.70 6.87 -12.03
CA GLY A 713 17.02 5.60 -12.30
C GLY A 713 15.52 5.75 -12.52
N PRO A 714 14.79 4.64 -12.76
CA PRO A 714 13.36 4.65 -12.99
C PRO A 714 12.51 5.09 -11.78
N ASP A 715 13.05 5.01 -10.55
CA ASP A 715 12.43 5.56 -9.33
C ASP A 715 13.04 6.93 -8.96
N GLY A 716 13.78 7.56 -9.89
CA GLY A 716 14.46 8.83 -9.69
C GLY A 716 13.51 10.03 -9.56
N PRO A 717 14.02 11.18 -9.09
CA PRO A 717 13.25 12.40 -8.94
C PRO A 717 12.87 12.99 -10.30
N SER A 718 11.70 13.65 -10.37
CA SER A 718 11.24 14.29 -11.61
C SER A 718 11.73 15.72 -11.77
N LEU A 719 11.60 16.54 -10.73
CA LEU A 719 12.13 17.90 -10.68
C LEU A 719 13.37 17.94 -9.79
N GLY A 720 14.33 18.77 -10.17
CA GLY A 720 15.42 19.15 -9.28
C GLY A 720 16.27 20.30 -9.85
N GLY A 721 17.23 20.73 -9.04
CA GLY A 721 17.96 21.99 -9.23
C GLY A 721 19.44 21.81 -9.53
N PHE A 722 19.81 20.79 -10.32
CA PHE A 722 21.19 20.49 -10.68
C PHE A 722 21.34 20.23 -12.19
N VAL A 723 22.54 20.49 -12.72
CA VAL A 723 22.83 20.31 -14.15
C VAL A 723 23.13 18.86 -14.53
N CYS A 724 22.84 18.52 -15.78
CA CYS A 724 23.01 17.20 -16.37
C CYS A 724 23.73 17.34 -17.72
N PRO A 725 25.03 17.01 -17.84
CA PRO A 725 25.78 17.22 -19.08
C PRO A 725 25.42 16.22 -20.18
N VAL A 726 25.02 15.00 -19.83
CA VAL A 726 24.66 13.92 -20.76
C VAL A 726 23.49 13.10 -20.21
N THR A 727 22.79 12.40 -21.10
CA THR A 727 21.70 11.47 -20.77
C THR A 727 21.93 10.13 -21.49
N VAL A 728 21.79 9.03 -20.76
CA VAL A 728 21.84 7.66 -21.31
C VAL A 728 20.67 7.45 -22.27
N VAL A 729 20.94 6.92 -23.46
CA VAL A 729 19.88 6.67 -24.46
C VAL A 729 18.97 5.52 -24.03
N ARG A 730 17.70 5.55 -24.48
CA ARG A 730 16.68 4.57 -24.09
C ARG A 730 17.14 3.11 -24.21
N ASP A 731 17.75 2.74 -25.33
CA ASP A 731 18.20 1.36 -25.62
C ASP A 731 19.37 0.87 -24.73
N GLU A 732 19.95 1.78 -23.95
CA GLU A 732 21.07 1.53 -23.03
C GLU A 732 20.65 1.58 -21.56
N LEU A 733 19.43 2.04 -21.24
CA LEU A 733 18.93 2.19 -19.86
C LEU A 733 18.95 0.88 -19.08
N TRP A 734 18.69 -0.25 -19.74
CA TRP A 734 18.72 -1.58 -19.11
C TRP A 734 20.05 -1.90 -18.41
N LYS A 735 21.17 -1.34 -18.90
CA LYS A 735 22.49 -1.54 -18.31
C LYS A 735 22.57 -0.97 -16.89
N LEU A 736 21.84 0.11 -16.59
CA LEU A 736 21.79 0.71 -15.26
C LEU A 736 21.27 -0.29 -14.22
N GLY A 737 20.30 -1.13 -14.61
CA GLY A 737 19.77 -2.20 -13.76
C GLY A 737 20.77 -3.31 -13.43
N GLN A 738 21.90 -3.36 -14.14
CA GLN A 738 22.95 -4.36 -13.94
C GLN A 738 24.22 -3.80 -13.30
N LEU A 739 24.33 -2.49 -13.11
CA LEU A 739 25.46 -1.85 -12.46
C LEU A 739 25.52 -2.24 -10.98
N ARG A 740 26.66 -2.80 -10.57
CA ARG A 740 26.96 -3.22 -9.19
C ARG A 740 27.99 -2.29 -8.55
N PRO A 741 27.93 -2.03 -7.24
CA PRO A 741 29.01 -1.33 -6.53
C PRO A 741 30.40 -1.93 -6.81
N GLY A 742 31.32 -1.06 -7.22
CA GLY A 742 32.67 -1.44 -7.65
C GLY A 742 32.85 -1.66 -9.16
N ASP A 743 31.77 -1.77 -9.93
CA ASP A 743 31.86 -1.80 -11.40
C ASP A 743 32.45 -0.48 -11.93
N THR A 744 33.07 -0.56 -13.12
CA THR A 744 33.53 0.63 -13.83
C THR A 744 32.60 0.97 -14.99
N VAL A 745 32.36 2.27 -15.20
CA VAL A 745 31.48 2.81 -16.24
C VAL A 745 32.24 3.85 -17.05
N ARG A 746 32.25 3.69 -18.37
CA ARG A 746 32.68 4.73 -19.32
C ARG A 746 31.47 5.21 -20.11
N PHE A 747 31.35 6.51 -20.28
CA PHE A 747 30.37 7.08 -21.20
C PHE A 747 30.94 7.08 -22.61
N ALA A 748 30.10 6.81 -23.60
CA ALA A 748 30.45 6.88 -25.01
C ALA A 748 29.36 7.63 -25.79
N PRO A 749 29.73 8.51 -26.73
CA PRO A 749 28.74 9.14 -27.60
C PRO A 749 27.95 8.08 -28.37
N ALA A 750 26.63 8.06 -28.22
CA ALA A 750 25.77 7.18 -28.98
C ALA A 750 25.64 7.68 -30.44
N ALA A 751 25.57 6.74 -31.39
CA ALA A 751 25.25 7.08 -32.78
C ALA A 751 23.85 7.71 -32.83
N ARG A 752 23.72 8.83 -33.55
CA ARG A 752 22.42 9.46 -33.77
C ARG A 752 21.54 8.47 -34.53
N THR A 753 20.43 8.05 -33.95
CA THR A 753 19.43 7.25 -34.67
C THR A 753 18.82 8.11 -35.78
N ALA A 754 19.33 7.96 -37.00
CA ALA A 754 18.55 8.29 -38.18
C ALA A 754 17.55 7.15 -38.36
N VAL A 755 16.34 7.30 -37.80
CA VAL A 755 15.28 6.32 -38.05
C VAL A 755 14.80 6.52 -39.49
N PRO A 756 14.68 5.45 -40.31
CA PRO A 756 14.28 5.57 -41.70
C PRO A 756 12.81 6.02 -41.78
N VAL A 757 12.54 7.08 -42.54
CA VAL A 757 11.18 7.44 -42.95
C VAL A 757 10.73 6.38 -43.95
N ALA A 758 9.71 5.59 -43.60
CA ALA A 758 8.99 4.79 -44.58
C ALA A 758 8.01 5.71 -45.34
N GLU A 759 8.03 5.54 -46.67
CA GLU A 759 7.27 6.23 -47.74
C GLU A 759 7.87 7.54 -48.32
N GLU A 760 8.71 7.34 -49.36
CA GLU A 760 8.80 8.03 -50.67
C GLU A 760 8.30 9.49 -50.75
N THR A 761 9.00 10.52 -51.24
CA THR A 761 9.99 10.63 -52.32
C THR A 761 10.61 12.03 -52.23
N ALA A 762 11.94 12.12 -52.11
CA ALA A 762 12.79 13.21 -52.62
C ALA A 762 14.22 12.93 -52.15
N ALA A 763 14.87 11.98 -52.83
CA ALA A 763 16.32 11.84 -52.75
C ALA A 763 16.97 13.03 -53.47
N ALA A 764 17.70 13.85 -52.73
CA ALA A 764 19.03 14.42 -53.05
C ALA A 764 19.26 15.68 -52.20
N GLU A 765 20.47 15.78 -51.64
CA GLU A 765 21.05 16.95 -50.95
C GLU A 765 20.86 17.14 -49.44
N ILE A 766 21.03 16.11 -48.60
CA ILE A 766 21.61 16.33 -47.25
C ILE A 766 22.51 15.15 -46.87
N ASP A 767 23.63 14.96 -47.58
CA ASP A 767 24.70 14.03 -47.22
C ASP A 767 26.05 14.75 -47.11
N ALA A 768 26.17 15.64 -46.11
CA ALA A 768 27.43 16.32 -45.80
C ALA A 768 27.56 16.80 -44.33
N ARG A 769 26.79 16.27 -43.38
CA ARG A 769 26.90 16.63 -41.94
C ARG A 769 27.25 15.48 -41.01
N ALA A 770 27.55 14.29 -41.53
CA ALA A 770 27.90 13.11 -40.73
C ALA A 770 29.36 13.06 -40.24
N THR A 771 30.20 14.04 -40.59
CA THR A 771 31.61 14.09 -40.17
C THR A 771 32.00 15.50 -39.73
N LYS A 772 31.49 15.93 -38.57
CA LYS A 772 32.12 17.03 -37.82
C LYS A 772 32.95 16.44 -36.67
N PRO A 773 34.19 16.92 -36.45
CA PRO A 773 34.97 16.55 -35.27
C PRO A 773 34.24 17.00 -34.00
N LEU A 774 34.32 16.21 -32.91
CA LEU A 774 33.97 16.57 -31.53
C LEU A 774 34.66 17.90 -31.16
N THR A 775 34.01 19.04 -31.39
CA THR A 775 34.56 20.36 -31.07
C THR A 775 33.54 21.30 -30.42
N ALA A 776 32.27 20.94 -30.32
CA ALA A 776 31.28 21.63 -29.50
C ALA A 776 30.17 20.65 -29.04
N PRO A 777 29.70 20.72 -27.78
CA PRO A 777 28.58 19.91 -27.28
C PRO A 777 27.31 20.15 -28.09
N ASP A 778 26.66 19.08 -28.56
CA ASP A 778 25.49 19.11 -29.48
C ASP A 778 24.14 19.17 -28.73
N CYS A 779 24.16 19.55 -27.45
CA CYS A 779 22.96 19.55 -26.60
C CYS A 779 21.99 20.69 -26.89
N VAL A 780 22.43 21.78 -27.52
CA VAL A 780 21.57 22.92 -27.87
C VAL A 780 21.05 22.75 -29.30
N LEU A 781 19.78 22.41 -29.43
CA LEU A 781 19.12 22.14 -30.71
C LEU A 781 18.79 23.43 -31.46
N LEU A 782 18.35 24.46 -30.73
CA LEU A 782 17.98 25.76 -31.27
C LEU A 782 18.13 26.84 -30.19
N ARG A 783 18.73 27.98 -30.56
CA ARG A 783 18.64 29.24 -29.79
C ARG A 783 17.87 30.23 -30.63
N ASP A 784 16.78 30.75 -30.09
CA ASP A 784 15.98 31.79 -30.73
C ASP A 784 15.90 32.98 -29.77
N PRO A 785 16.77 34.00 -29.91
CA PRO A 785 16.79 35.15 -29.01
C PRO A 785 15.58 36.07 -29.19
N ASP A 786 14.90 36.00 -30.34
CA ASP A 786 13.76 36.85 -30.68
C ASP A 786 12.42 36.18 -30.32
N ALA A 787 12.41 34.86 -30.11
CA ALA A 787 11.26 34.10 -29.61
C ALA A 787 10.78 34.60 -28.24
N GLY A 788 9.51 34.31 -27.92
CA GLY A 788 8.88 34.82 -26.71
C GLY A 788 8.76 36.34 -26.70
N ARG A 789 8.65 36.97 -27.88
CA ARG A 789 8.62 38.44 -28.03
C ARG A 789 9.87 39.11 -27.44
N GLY A 790 11.04 38.52 -27.68
CA GLY A 790 12.33 39.01 -27.18
C GLY A 790 12.72 38.52 -25.78
N ILE A 791 11.94 37.61 -25.17
CA ILE A 791 12.36 36.89 -23.95
C ILE A 791 13.56 35.98 -24.25
N GLY A 792 13.60 35.38 -25.44
CA GLY A 792 14.59 34.40 -25.84
C GLY A 792 14.27 32.99 -25.34
N VAL A 793 14.45 32.00 -26.22
CA VAL A 793 14.16 30.60 -25.96
C VAL A 793 15.33 29.71 -26.37
N VAL A 794 15.67 28.75 -25.52
CA VAL A 794 16.69 27.72 -25.81
C VAL A 794 16.03 26.35 -25.77
N TYR A 795 16.18 25.60 -26.86
CA TYR A 795 15.72 24.22 -26.98
C TYR A 795 16.91 23.28 -26.80
N ARG A 796 16.88 22.45 -25.76
CA ARG A 796 17.96 21.52 -25.42
C ARG A 796 17.50 20.09 -25.55
N ARG A 797 18.38 19.24 -26.08
CA ARG A 797 18.22 17.79 -26.05
C ARG A 797 18.38 17.30 -24.62
N SER A 798 17.50 16.40 -24.18
CA SER A 798 17.60 15.73 -22.88
C SER A 798 17.43 14.22 -23.10
N GLY A 799 18.48 13.59 -23.62
CA GLY A 799 18.42 12.22 -24.16
C GLY A 799 17.73 12.15 -25.53
N ASP A 800 17.38 10.94 -25.95
CA ASP A 800 16.70 10.64 -27.23
C ASP A 800 15.17 10.79 -27.17
N SER A 801 14.61 10.79 -25.96
CA SER A 801 13.15 10.87 -25.74
C SER A 801 12.66 12.19 -25.16
N ASN A 802 13.53 13.17 -24.87
CA ASN A 802 13.08 14.45 -24.27
C ASN A 802 13.72 15.69 -24.90
N VAL A 803 12.94 16.78 -24.93
CA VAL A 803 13.40 18.14 -25.24
C VAL A 803 13.06 19.06 -24.08
N LEU A 804 14.05 19.78 -23.58
CA LEU A 804 13.91 20.80 -22.54
C LEU A 804 13.88 22.18 -23.21
N ILE A 805 12.79 22.92 -23.01
CA ILE A 805 12.61 24.28 -23.49
C ILE A 805 12.86 25.23 -22.31
N GLU A 806 13.77 26.17 -22.47
CA GLU A 806 14.15 27.13 -21.43
C GLU A 806 13.88 28.57 -21.88
N TYR A 807 13.23 29.37 -21.02
CA TYR A 807 12.84 30.76 -21.31
C TYR A 807 13.72 31.78 -20.59
N GLY A 808 14.20 32.80 -21.29
CA GLY A 808 14.82 33.98 -20.68
C GLY A 808 16.15 33.74 -19.96
N PRO A 809 16.64 34.71 -19.18
CA PRO A 809 17.82 34.52 -18.34
C PRO A 809 17.54 33.58 -17.13
N PRO A 810 18.59 33.00 -16.50
CA PRO A 810 18.45 32.13 -15.34
C PRO A 810 18.20 32.96 -14.06
N VAL A 811 16.98 33.47 -13.92
CA VAL A 811 16.52 34.25 -12.76
C VAL A 811 15.18 33.74 -12.24
N LEU A 812 14.86 33.99 -10.97
CA LEU A 812 13.53 33.70 -10.44
C LEU A 812 12.52 34.79 -10.87
N ASP A 813 11.92 34.59 -12.03
CA ASP A 813 10.89 35.43 -12.60
C ASP A 813 9.58 34.66 -12.83
N LEU A 814 8.50 35.14 -12.21
CA LEU A 814 7.18 34.54 -12.37
C LEU A 814 6.65 34.68 -13.79
N GLU A 815 7.03 35.72 -14.53
CA GLU A 815 6.58 35.93 -15.91
C GLU A 815 7.06 34.79 -16.83
N LEU A 816 8.30 34.34 -16.65
CA LEU A 816 8.83 33.18 -17.37
C LEU A 816 8.01 31.92 -17.09
N ARG A 817 7.57 31.73 -15.84
CA ARG A 817 6.71 30.59 -15.48
C ARG A 817 5.33 30.66 -16.13
N PHE A 818 4.76 31.86 -16.27
CA PHE A 818 3.52 32.09 -17.00
C PHE A 818 3.68 31.73 -18.48
N ARG A 819 4.79 32.11 -19.11
CA ARG A 819 5.10 31.72 -20.49
C ARG A 819 5.21 30.20 -20.65
N VAL A 820 5.90 29.52 -19.74
CA VAL A 820 5.96 28.04 -19.67
C VAL A 820 4.56 27.44 -19.58
N HIS A 821 3.68 28.01 -18.75
CA HIS A 821 2.31 27.52 -18.62
C HIS A 821 1.49 27.74 -19.89
N ALA A 822 1.66 28.88 -20.55
CA ALA A 822 1.01 29.17 -21.82
C ALA A 822 1.43 28.15 -22.90
N LEU A 823 2.72 27.82 -23.01
CA LEU A 823 3.21 26.77 -23.90
C LEU A 823 2.61 25.40 -23.55
N MET A 824 2.64 25.03 -22.27
CA MET A 824 2.06 23.76 -21.80
C MET A 824 0.57 23.65 -22.15
N GLY A 825 -0.21 24.69 -21.87
CA GLY A 825 -1.64 24.74 -22.21
C GLY A 825 -1.90 24.70 -23.71
N TRP A 826 -1.07 25.38 -24.51
CA TRP A 826 -1.17 25.33 -25.97
C TRP A 826 -0.90 23.93 -26.50
N LEU A 827 0.12 23.22 -25.99
CA LEU A 827 0.44 21.85 -26.39
C LEU A 827 -0.66 20.86 -25.98
N GLN A 828 -1.30 21.07 -24.84
CA GLN A 828 -2.46 20.28 -24.42
C GLN A 828 -3.69 20.52 -25.31
N ALA A 829 -3.89 21.76 -25.78
CA ALA A 829 -4.96 22.10 -26.73
C ALA A 829 -4.65 21.65 -28.17
N HIS A 830 -3.37 21.50 -28.53
CA HIS A 830 -2.87 21.10 -29.85
C HIS A 830 -1.99 19.85 -29.75
N PRO A 831 -2.57 18.69 -29.36
CA PRO A 831 -1.79 17.49 -29.09
C PRO A 831 -1.11 16.98 -30.36
N LEU A 832 0.15 16.58 -30.23
CA LEU A 832 0.91 15.92 -31.27
C LEU A 832 1.09 14.44 -30.91
N PRO A 833 0.58 13.49 -31.72
CA PRO A 833 0.75 12.06 -31.43
C PRO A 833 2.21 11.69 -31.26
N GLY A 834 2.52 10.99 -30.17
CA GLY A 834 3.88 10.65 -29.76
C GLY A 834 4.43 11.47 -28.59
N ILE A 835 3.77 12.56 -28.18
CA ILE A 835 4.03 13.17 -26.86
C ILE A 835 3.48 12.24 -25.77
N VAL A 836 4.33 11.90 -24.79
CA VAL A 836 4.00 11.03 -23.64
C VAL A 836 3.53 11.88 -22.46
N ASP A 837 4.33 12.86 -22.03
CA ASP A 837 3.99 13.78 -20.94
C ASP A 837 4.70 15.14 -21.08
N LEU A 838 4.22 16.11 -20.29
CA LEU A 838 4.69 17.50 -20.25
C LEU A 838 5.00 17.89 -18.80
N THR A 839 6.26 18.20 -18.50
CA THR A 839 6.70 18.46 -17.12
C THR A 839 7.26 19.89 -16.99
N PRO A 840 6.53 20.81 -16.33
CA PRO A 840 6.98 22.19 -16.16
C PRO A 840 7.98 22.31 -15.00
N GLY A 841 9.09 23.02 -15.25
CA GLY A 841 9.98 23.55 -14.23
C GLY A 841 9.66 25.01 -13.90
N ILE A 842 10.60 25.70 -13.23
CA ILE A 842 10.44 27.12 -12.87
C ILE A 842 10.38 28.02 -14.11
N ARG A 843 11.33 27.85 -15.03
CA ARG A 843 11.46 28.65 -16.27
C ARG A 843 11.62 27.78 -17.51
N SER A 844 11.18 26.53 -17.42
CA SER A 844 11.35 25.54 -18.48
C SER A 844 10.16 24.61 -18.61
N LEU A 845 10.01 24.00 -19.79
CA LEU A 845 9.09 22.89 -20.03
C LEU A 845 9.87 21.73 -20.63
N GLN A 846 9.78 20.53 -20.06
CA GLN A 846 10.25 19.32 -20.71
C GLN A 846 9.08 18.64 -21.43
N VAL A 847 9.32 18.27 -22.69
CA VAL A 847 8.41 17.45 -23.49
C VAL A 847 9.03 16.07 -23.64
N HIS A 848 8.38 15.07 -23.05
CA HIS A 848 8.73 13.66 -23.19
C HIS A 848 7.98 13.07 -24.39
N VAL A 849 8.69 12.41 -25.29
CA VAL A 849 8.14 11.81 -26.51
C VAL A 849 8.55 10.36 -26.66
N ASP A 850 7.71 9.60 -27.35
CA ASP A 850 8.08 8.32 -27.94
C ASP A 850 8.83 8.58 -29.25
N PRO A 851 10.16 8.37 -29.30
CA PRO A 851 10.98 8.70 -30.45
C PRO A 851 10.66 7.84 -31.68
N ASP A 852 10.03 6.66 -31.50
CA ASP A 852 9.63 5.78 -32.60
C ASP A 852 8.38 6.31 -33.32
N ARG A 853 7.61 7.18 -32.64
CA ARG A 853 6.37 7.77 -33.16
C ARG A 853 6.51 9.25 -33.51
N LEU A 854 7.39 9.98 -32.83
CA LEU A 854 7.56 11.41 -33.00
C LEU A 854 9.05 11.81 -33.05
N PRO A 855 9.60 12.03 -34.26
CA PRO A 855 10.96 12.55 -34.41
C PRO A 855 11.10 13.95 -33.80
N ILE A 856 12.24 14.19 -33.13
CA ILE A 856 12.55 15.48 -32.48
C ILE A 856 12.45 16.67 -33.44
N ALA A 857 12.84 16.51 -34.71
CA ALA A 857 12.73 17.60 -35.70
C ALA A 857 11.28 18.08 -35.87
N ARG A 858 10.33 17.14 -35.96
CA ARG A 858 8.90 17.45 -36.08
C ARG A 858 8.36 18.10 -34.80
N LEU A 859 8.84 17.66 -33.64
CA LEU A 859 8.52 18.30 -32.36
C LEU A 859 9.01 19.76 -32.35
N LEU A 860 10.25 20.02 -32.77
CA LEU A 860 10.79 21.39 -32.82
C LEU A 860 9.97 22.31 -33.73
N ASP A 861 9.52 21.83 -34.89
CA ASP A 861 8.65 22.61 -35.78
C ASP A 861 7.30 22.94 -35.11
N HIS A 862 6.72 21.96 -34.39
CA HIS A 862 5.49 22.17 -33.63
C HIS A 862 5.67 23.18 -32.48
N LEU A 863 6.80 23.11 -31.77
CA LEU A 863 7.14 24.04 -30.69
C LEU A 863 7.38 25.47 -31.21
N ARG A 864 8.05 25.63 -32.37
CA ARG A 864 8.23 26.95 -33.00
C ARG A 864 6.91 27.55 -33.45
N ARG A 865 6.01 26.72 -34.00
CA ARG A 865 4.65 27.13 -34.32
C ARG A 865 3.92 27.59 -33.06
N ALA A 866 3.98 26.81 -31.99
CA ALA A 866 3.39 27.17 -30.70
C ALA A 866 3.87 28.56 -30.25
N GLU A 867 5.19 28.77 -30.24
CA GLU A 867 5.79 30.03 -29.79
C GLU A 867 5.32 31.25 -30.57
N HIS A 868 5.04 31.10 -31.87
CA HIS A 868 4.48 32.14 -32.71
C HIS A 868 2.99 32.40 -32.44
N GLU A 869 2.22 31.36 -32.13
CA GLU A 869 0.78 31.44 -31.88
C GLU A 869 0.42 31.81 -30.43
N LEU A 870 1.36 31.69 -29.49
CA LEU A 870 1.12 32.00 -28.09
C LEU A 870 0.73 33.47 -27.89
N PRO A 871 -0.34 33.75 -27.12
CA PRO A 871 -0.81 35.11 -26.89
C PRO A 871 0.20 35.94 -26.08
N ASP A 872 -0.05 37.25 -26.02
CA ASP A 872 0.64 38.12 -25.07
C ASP A 872 0.23 37.74 -23.65
N ASP A 873 1.19 37.57 -22.74
CA ASP A 873 0.93 37.22 -21.35
C ASP A 873 0.69 38.45 -20.47
N ALA A 874 0.70 39.67 -21.03
CA ALA A 874 0.71 40.88 -20.22
C ALA A 874 -0.50 41.13 -19.31
N GLU A 875 -1.63 40.53 -19.66
CA GLU A 875 -2.86 40.50 -18.84
C GLU A 875 -3.34 39.07 -18.59
N ALA A 876 -2.41 38.09 -18.62
CA ALA A 876 -2.73 36.70 -18.39
C ALA A 876 -3.36 36.52 -17.01
N ARG A 877 -4.50 35.82 -17.00
CA ARG A 877 -5.19 35.38 -15.79
C ARG A 877 -5.18 33.86 -15.76
N VAL A 878 -4.70 33.30 -14.67
CA VAL A 878 -4.74 31.85 -14.43
C VAL A 878 -5.72 31.58 -13.29
N PRO A 879 -6.74 30.73 -13.50
CA PRO A 879 -7.57 30.26 -12.41
C PRO A 879 -6.71 29.52 -11.39
N ASN A 880 -6.84 29.87 -10.11
CA ASN A 880 -6.11 29.20 -9.04
C ASN A 880 -6.97 29.01 -7.79
N ARG A 881 -6.37 28.47 -6.73
CA ARG A 881 -7.00 28.32 -5.42
C ARG A 881 -6.07 28.88 -4.35
N ILE A 882 -6.63 29.47 -3.31
CA ILE A 882 -5.90 29.75 -2.07
C ILE A 882 -6.13 28.55 -1.14
N VAL A 883 -5.06 27.84 -0.82
CA VAL A 883 -5.08 26.63 0.03
C VAL A 883 -4.50 27.00 1.39
N HIS A 884 -5.35 26.99 2.41
CA HIS A 884 -4.93 27.28 3.79
C HIS A 884 -4.45 26.01 4.47
N LEU A 885 -3.14 25.91 4.70
CA LEU A 885 -2.50 24.75 5.32
C LEU A 885 -2.17 25.00 6.81
N PRO A 886 -2.49 24.07 7.72
CA PRO A 886 -2.00 24.14 9.09
C PRO A 886 -0.48 23.93 9.11
N LEU A 887 0.24 24.68 9.93
CA LEU A 887 1.69 24.50 10.12
C LEU A 887 2.01 24.40 11.61
N SER A 888 2.58 23.25 12.00
CA SER A 888 3.27 23.08 13.28
C SER A 888 4.67 23.67 13.12
N TRP A 889 4.92 24.82 13.75
CA TRP A 889 6.19 25.53 13.70
C TRP A 889 7.27 24.79 14.51
N ASP A 890 8.46 24.58 13.93
CA ASP A 890 9.56 23.83 14.56
C ASP A 890 9.15 22.43 15.07
N ASP A 891 8.39 21.70 14.25
CA ASP A 891 7.79 20.40 14.58
C ASP A 891 8.83 19.37 15.11
N PRO A 892 8.50 18.56 16.14
CA PRO A 892 9.40 17.56 16.71
C PRO A 892 10.00 16.61 15.68
N SER A 893 9.23 16.24 14.65
CA SER A 893 9.68 15.32 13.60
C SER A 893 10.84 15.92 12.80
N THR A 894 10.80 17.23 12.57
CA THR A 894 11.86 17.96 11.84
C THR A 894 13.11 18.12 12.70
N ARG A 895 12.97 18.33 14.01
CA ARG A 895 14.09 18.33 14.97
C ARG A 895 14.82 17.00 14.99
N ILE A 896 14.08 15.88 15.04
CA ILE A 896 14.66 14.53 14.94
C ILE A 896 15.46 14.36 13.64
N ALA A 897 14.97 14.88 12.52
CA ALA A 897 15.69 14.82 11.24
C ALA A 897 17.00 15.62 11.26
N ILE A 898 17.01 16.79 11.91
CA ILE A 898 18.21 17.61 12.11
C ILE A 898 19.21 16.88 13.02
N GLU A 899 18.76 16.32 14.13
CA GLU A 899 19.59 15.55 15.06
C GLU A 899 20.25 14.36 14.38
N ARG A 900 19.47 13.56 13.62
CA ARG A 900 20.00 12.44 12.83
C ARG A 900 21.07 12.92 11.85
N TYR A 901 20.81 14.01 11.13
CA TYR A 901 21.76 14.58 10.17
C TYR A 901 23.08 15.00 10.84
N MET A 902 23.01 15.67 11.99
CA MET A 902 24.21 16.06 12.74
C MET A 902 25.00 14.85 13.24
N GLN A 903 24.31 13.76 13.61
CA GLN A 903 24.96 12.55 14.12
C GLN A 903 25.61 11.70 13.03
N SER A 904 24.97 11.56 11.88
CA SER A 904 25.38 10.57 10.86
C SER A 904 25.91 11.14 9.56
N VAL A 905 25.74 12.45 9.30
CA VAL A 905 26.07 13.04 8.00
C VAL A 905 27.06 14.20 8.12
N ARG A 906 26.72 15.24 8.89
CA ARG A 906 27.59 16.43 9.02
C ARG A 906 27.40 17.13 10.37
N PRO A 907 28.26 16.84 11.37
CA PRO A 907 28.16 17.44 12.70
C PRO A 907 28.42 18.96 12.75
N ASP A 908 29.20 19.49 11.82
CA ASP A 908 29.68 20.89 11.80
C ASP A 908 28.89 21.82 10.85
N ALA A 909 27.73 21.35 10.38
CA ALA A 909 26.95 22.04 9.37
C ALA A 909 26.50 23.45 9.85
N PRO A 910 26.74 24.54 9.09
CA PRO A 910 26.42 25.90 9.54
C PRO A 910 24.95 26.16 9.82
N TRP A 911 24.05 25.39 9.21
CA TRP A 911 22.61 25.48 9.41
C TRP A 911 22.10 24.69 10.62
N CYS A 912 22.95 23.93 11.30
CA CYS A 912 22.64 23.18 12.50
C CYS A 912 23.19 23.89 13.75
N PRO A 913 22.59 23.69 14.94
CA PRO A 913 21.47 22.79 15.24
C PRO A 913 20.08 23.38 14.92
N SER A 914 19.98 24.63 14.47
CA SER A 914 18.69 25.26 14.17
C SER A 914 18.66 25.87 12.77
N ASN A 915 17.91 25.23 11.88
CA ASN A 915 17.67 25.72 10.53
C ASN A 915 17.00 27.09 10.53
N ILE A 916 16.05 27.32 11.44
CA ILE A 916 15.32 28.58 11.57
C ILE A 916 16.25 29.72 12.01
N GLU A 917 17.14 29.45 12.96
CA GLU A 917 18.15 30.43 13.36
C GLU A 917 19.09 30.76 12.19
N PHE A 918 19.51 29.75 11.42
CA PHE A 918 20.29 29.97 10.20
C PHE A 918 19.55 30.84 9.18
N ILE A 919 18.27 30.57 8.92
CA ILE A 919 17.42 31.39 8.04
C ILE A 919 17.42 32.85 8.50
N ARG A 920 17.28 33.10 9.81
CA ARG A 920 17.36 34.46 10.37
C ARG A 920 18.72 35.11 10.06
N ARG A 921 19.83 34.42 10.35
CA ARG A 921 21.20 34.96 10.15
C ARG A 921 21.46 35.34 8.70
N ILE A 922 21.22 34.41 7.78
CA ILE A 922 21.58 34.57 6.37
C ILE A 922 20.71 35.62 5.66
N ASN A 923 19.51 35.90 6.18
CA ASN A 923 18.62 36.94 5.66
C ASN A 923 18.76 38.29 6.38
N GLY A 924 19.63 38.39 7.39
CA GLY A 924 19.86 39.63 8.13
C GLY A 924 18.66 40.09 8.95
N LEU A 925 17.84 39.16 9.43
CA LEU A 925 16.65 39.43 10.23
C LEU A 925 17.00 39.60 11.72
N ASP A 926 16.21 40.39 12.43
CA ASP A 926 16.50 40.78 13.80
C ASP A 926 16.17 39.66 14.80
N SER A 927 15.19 38.82 14.51
CA SER A 927 14.74 37.74 15.38
C SER A 927 14.21 36.50 14.63
N ILE A 928 14.14 35.36 15.32
CA ILE A 928 13.44 34.16 14.81
C ILE A 928 11.95 34.45 14.59
N GLU A 929 11.36 35.34 15.38
CA GLU A 929 9.97 35.75 15.22
C GLU A 929 9.73 36.49 13.89
N ASP A 930 10.73 37.20 13.36
CA ASP A 930 10.63 37.79 12.02
C ASP A 930 10.59 36.72 10.93
N VAL A 931 11.34 35.62 11.10
CA VAL A 931 11.27 34.46 10.19
C VAL A 931 9.86 33.87 10.23
N LYS A 932 9.34 33.63 11.44
CA LYS A 932 8.00 33.09 11.65
C LYS A 932 6.94 33.97 11.00
N ARG A 933 6.94 35.27 11.31
CA ARG A 933 6.01 36.25 10.72
C ARG A 933 6.04 36.21 9.19
N ILE A 934 7.24 36.27 8.58
CA ILE A 934 7.38 36.18 7.12
C ILE A 934 6.80 34.87 6.59
N VAL A 935 7.06 33.74 7.27
CA VAL A 935 6.58 32.43 6.82
C VAL A 935 5.05 32.36 6.80
N PHE A 936 4.39 32.89 7.82
CA PHE A 936 2.92 32.88 7.94
C PHE A 936 2.23 33.99 7.13
N ASP A 937 2.86 35.15 6.92
CA ASP A 937 2.30 36.26 6.14
C ASP A 937 2.48 36.07 4.61
N ALA A 938 3.37 35.16 4.21
CA ALA A 938 3.67 34.91 2.80
C ALA A 938 2.52 34.23 2.05
N ARG A 939 2.40 34.63 0.77
CA ARG A 939 1.54 34.01 -0.23
C ARG A 939 2.42 33.22 -1.18
N TYR A 940 2.49 31.90 -1.02
CA TYR A 940 3.39 31.07 -1.82
C TYR A 940 2.69 30.55 -3.06
N LEU A 941 3.15 30.97 -4.23
CA LEU A 941 2.63 30.47 -5.50
C LEU A 941 3.33 29.15 -5.86
N VAL A 942 2.55 28.09 -6.07
CA VAL A 942 3.05 26.78 -6.50
C VAL A 942 3.46 26.85 -7.98
N MET A 943 4.77 26.77 -8.21
CA MET A 943 5.38 26.87 -9.53
C MET A 943 5.43 25.51 -10.23
N GLY A 944 5.70 24.44 -9.48
CA GLY A 944 5.81 23.07 -9.99
C GLY A 944 5.42 22.07 -8.91
N LEU A 945 5.30 20.80 -9.32
CA LEU A 945 4.98 19.67 -8.44
C LEU A 945 6.00 18.55 -8.69
N GLY A 946 6.30 17.79 -7.65
CA GLY A 946 7.32 16.74 -7.70
C GLY A 946 8.72 17.18 -7.28
N ASP A 947 8.87 18.25 -6.50
CA ASP A 947 10.12 18.70 -5.86
C ASP A 947 10.06 18.48 -4.33
N VAL A 948 10.37 17.29 -3.80
CA VAL A 948 10.63 16.06 -4.54
C VAL A 948 9.57 14.99 -4.27
N TYR A 949 9.07 14.38 -5.35
CA TYR A 949 8.08 13.31 -5.40
C TYR A 949 6.64 13.66 -4.97
N LEU A 950 5.68 12.87 -5.47
CA LEU A 950 4.29 12.74 -4.98
C LEU A 950 3.56 14.06 -4.68
N GLY A 951 3.58 14.99 -5.63
CA GLY A 951 2.86 16.26 -5.52
C GLY A 951 3.51 17.28 -4.58
N ALA A 952 4.75 17.02 -4.11
CA ALA A 952 5.52 18.00 -3.36
C ALA A 952 5.68 19.29 -4.18
N PRO A 953 5.23 20.46 -3.68
CA PRO A 953 5.30 21.69 -4.43
C PRO A 953 6.73 22.23 -4.43
N VAL A 954 7.13 22.86 -5.53
CA VAL A 954 8.10 23.96 -5.47
C VAL A 954 7.32 25.26 -5.55
N ALA A 955 7.37 26.07 -4.50
CA ALA A 955 6.59 27.30 -4.39
C ALA A 955 7.49 28.49 -4.04
N THR A 956 7.08 29.70 -4.38
CA THR A 956 7.80 30.91 -3.98
C THR A 956 6.83 31.99 -3.51
N PRO A 957 7.20 32.81 -2.51
CA PRO A 957 6.43 33.98 -2.15
C PRO A 957 6.21 34.95 -3.33
N LEU A 958 4.98 35.42 -3.49
CA LEU A 958 4.62 36.47 -4.44
C LEU A 958 5.35 37.77 -4.11
N ASP A 959 5.34 38.19 -2.83
CA ASP A 959 6.10 39.35 -2.38
C ASP A 959 7.60 39.03 -2.33
N PRO A 960 8.46 39.71 -3.12
CA PRO A 960 9.90 39.47 -3.08
C PRO A 960 10.53 39.71 -1.70
N ARG A 961 9.90 40.52 -0.83
CA ARG A 961 10.35 40.75 0.55
C ARG A 961 10.12 39.56 1.48
N HIS A 962 9.30 38.60 1.06
CA HIS A 962 9.05 37.36 1.81
C HIS A 962 9.90 36.18 1.31
N ARG A 963 10.68 36.36 0.24
CA ARG A 963 11.59 35.32 -0.30
C ARG A 963 12.81 35.18 0.60
N LEU A 964 12.67 34.39 1.65
CA LEU A 964 13.78 34.01 2.53
C LEU A 964 14.77 33.16 1.73
N VAL A 965 15.99 33.67 1.55
CA VAL A 965 17.06 32.99 0.80
C VAL A 965 17.84 32.09 1.75
N THR A 966 18.09 30.86 1.35
CA THR A 966 18.80 29.84 2.13
C THR A 966 19.71 29.02 1.22
N THR A 967 20.59 28.18 1.80
CA THR A 967 21.23 27.09 1.05
C THR A 967 20.44 25.79 1.20
N LYS A 968 20.51 24.93 0.17
CA LYS A 968 20.21 23.51 0.33
C LYS A 968 21.31 22.86 1.21
N TYR A 969 20.98 21.80 1.93
CA TYR A 969 21.91 20.99 2.73
C TYR A 969 23.05 20.46 1.85
N ASN A 970 24.26 20.40 2.40
CA ASN A 970 25.44 19.85 1.74
C ASN A 970 26.27 18.95 2.68
N PRO A 971 26.27 17.61 2.48
CA PRO A 971 25.40 16.86 1.55
C PRO A 971 23.95 16.86 2.03
N ALA A 972 23.00 16.47 1.15
CA ALA A 972 21.57 16.38 1.49
C ALA A 972 21.29 15.34 2.59
N ARG A 973 20.16 15.49 3.31
CA ARG A 973 19.73 14.50 4.31
C ARG A 973 19.34 13.18 3.64
N THR A 974 19.64 12.08 4.32
CA THR A 974 19.19 10.73 3.93
C THR A 974 17.75 10.45 4.33
N TRP A 975 17.22 11.14 5.36
CA TRP A 975 15.83 11.01 5.83
C TRP A 975 15.20 12.36 6.15
N THR A 976 13.95 12.54 5.75
CA THR A 976 13.09 13.70 5.94
C THR A 976 11.68 13.16 6.22
N PRO A 977 10.98 13.63 7.27
CA PRO A 977 9.64 13.17 7.57
C PRO A 977 8.64 13.68 6.54
N GLU A 978 7.61 12.88 6.30
CA GLU A 978 6.52 13.19 5.37
C GLU A 978 5.83 14.51 5.76
N ASN A 979 5.64 15.37 4.77
CA ASN A 979 5.06 16.72 4.83
C ASN A 979 5.78 17.68 5.77
N ALA A 980 7.07 17.45 6.00
CA ALA A 980 7.94 18.51 6.46
C ALA A 980 7.89 19.69 5.47
N VAL A 981 7.94 20.90 6.00
CA VAL A 981 7.99 22.14 5.23
C VAL A 981 9.39 22.69 5.33
N GLY A 982 10.00 22.98 4.19
CA GLY A 982 11.36 23.51 4.13
C GLY A 982 11.54 24.60 3.10
N ILE A 983 12.60 25.39 3.27
CA ILE A 983 13.03 26.47 2.38
C ILE A 983 14.42 26.13 1.82
N GLY A 984 14.61 26.25 0.51
CA GLY A 984 15.87 25.94 -0.18
C GLY A 984 16.08 26.94 -1.32
N GLY A 985 17.18 27.70 -1.29
CA GLY A 985 17.26 28.91 -2.11
C GLY A 985 16.16 29.87 -1.66
N ALA A 986 15.40 30.41 -2.63
CA ALA A 986 14.21 31.23 -2.39
C ALA A 986 12.88 30.44 -2.47
N TYR A 987 12.95 29.10 -2.52
CA TYR A 987 11.80 28.23 -2.73
C TYR A 987 11.34 27.55 -1.45
N LEU A 988 10.03 27.29 -1.36
CA LEU A 988 9.39 26.47 -0.36
C LEU A 988 9.00 25.11 -0.95
N CYS A 989 9.22 24.06 -0.18
CA CYS A 989 8.83 22.70 -0.45
C CYS A 989 7.98 22.12 0.69
N VAL A 990 7.02 21.27 0.36
CA VAL A 990 6.35 20.35 1.29
C VAL A 990 6.61 18.92 0.85
N TYR A 991 7.40 18.15 1.60
CA TYR A 991 7.81 16.81 1.20
C TYR A 991 6.58 15.87 1.08
N GLY A 992 6.32 15.32 -0.11
CA GLY A 992 5.11 14.52 -0.37
C GLY A 992 5.11 13.14 0.30
N MET A 993 6.27 12.68 0.74
CA MET A 993 6.55 11.36 1.31
C MET A 993 7.79 11.42 2.20
N GLU A 994 8.02 10.37 2.99
CA GLU A 994 9.32 10.19 3.66
C GLU A 994 10.42 9.88 2.65
N GLY A 995 11.61 10.44 2.85
CA GLY A 995 12.74 10.20 1.95
C GLY A 995 13.90 11.19 2.11
N PRO A 996 14.85 11.22 1.17
CA PRO A 996 15.95 12.19 1.18
C PRO A 996 15.45 13.62 0.93
N GLY A 997 16.18 14.62 1.43
CA GLY A 997 15.77 16.02 1.30
C GLY A 997 16.88 17.03 1.57
N GLY A 998 16.84 18.16 0.86
CA GLY A 998 17.87 19.20 0.92
C GLY A 998 17.44 20.54 1.54
N TYR A 999 16.15 20.77 1.81
CA TYR A 999 15.67 22.11 2.19
C TYR A 999 15.78 22.33 3.71
N GLN A 1000 15.97 23.58 4.15
CA GLN A 1000 16.02 23.99 5.55
C GLN A 1000 14.62 24.00 6.16
N PHE A 1001 14.39 23.17 7.19
CA PHE A 1001 13.08 23.04 7.84
C PHE A 1001 12.59 24.33 8.53
N VAL A 1002 11.28 24.54 8.45
CA VAL A 1002 10.53 25.53 9.25
C VAL A 1002 9.41 24.89 10.08
N GLY A 1003 8.91 23.71 9.69
CA GLY A 1003 7.82 23.05 10.39
C GLY A 1003 7.27 21.83 9.65
N ARG A 1004 6.05 21.42 9.98
CA ARG A 1004 5.34 20.28 9.35
C ARG A 1004 3.87 20.61 9.11
N THR A 1005 3.28 20.05 8.05
CA THR A 1005 1.88 20.25 7.68
C THR A 1005 1.14 18.92 7.45
N VAL A 1006 -0.09 18.99 6.93
CA VAL A 1006 -0.92 17.84 6.54
C VAL A 1006 -0.46 17.22 5.22
N GLN A 1007 -1.11 16.12 4.84
CA GLN A 1007 -0.74 15.27 3.73
C GLN A 1007 -0.89 15.97 2.37
N MET A 1008 0.16 15.92 1.55
CA MET A 1008 0.10 16.33 0.14
C MET A 1008 -0.42 15.21 -0.77
N TRP A 1009 -0.40 13.97 -0.27
CA TRP A 1009 -0.77 12.77 -1.00
C TRP A 1009 -1.71 11.89 -0.17
N ASN A 1010 -2.82 11.45 -0.75
CA ASN A 1010 -3.69 10.43 -0.19
C ASN A 1010 -3.67 9.19 -1.07
N ARG A 1011 -3.04 8.14 -0.57
CA ARG A 1011 -2.65 7.00 -1.38
C ARG A 1011 -3.84 6.21 -1.93
N TYR A 1012 -4.86 5.99 -1.11
CA TYR A 1012 -5.95 5.06 -1.45
C TYR A 1012 -7.34 5.67 -1.37
N ARG A 1013 -7.55 6.63 -0.46
CA ARG A 1013 -8.89 7.16 -0.21
C ARG A 1013 -9.16 8.35 -1.10
N SER A 1014 -10.36 8.36 -1.68
CA SER A 1014 -10.92 9.55 -2.28
C SER A 1014 -11.65 10.34 -1.20
N THR A 1015 -11.41 11.65 -1.16
CA THR A 1015 -12.06 12.59 -0.23
C THR A 1015 -12.44 13.85 -0.99
N ARG A 1016 -12.93 14.88 -0.30
CA ARG A 1016 -13.24 16.17 -0.93
C ARG A 1016 -12.00 16.81 -1.56
N GLU A 1017 -10.85 16.74 -0.91
CA GLU A 1017 -9.61 17.35 -1.37
C GLU A 1017 -8.78 16.43 -2.28
N PHE A 1018 -9.01 15.12 -2.18
CA PHE A 1018 -8.35 14.08 -2.99
C PHE A 1018 -9.38 13.39 -3.90
N GLU A 1019 -9.63 13.98 -5.06
CA GLU A 1019 -10.62 13.50 -6.03
C GLU A 1019 -10.22 12.10 -6.59
N PRO A 1020 -11.19 11.24 -7.01
CA PRO A 1020 -10.87 9.95 -7.62
C PRO A 1020 -9.88 10.07 -8.78
N GLY A 1021 -8.83 9.24 -8.79
CA GLY A 1021 -7.74 9.29 -9.77
C GLY A 1021 -6.74 10.43 -9.56
N LYS A 1022 -6.93 11.27 -8.53
CA LYS A 1022 -6.08 12.40 -8.19
C LYS A 1022 -5.67 12.36 -6.71
N PRO A 1023 -4.70 11.50 -6.36
CA PRO A 1023 -4.21 11.37 -4.99
C PRO A 1023 -3.39 12.58 -4.48
N TRP A 1024 -3.11 13.60 -5.29
CA TRP A 1024 -2.33 14.77 -4.88
C TRP A 1024 -3.20 16.00 -4.60
N LEU A 1025 -2.85 16.75 -3.56
CA LEU A 1025 -3.63 17.89 -3.05
C LEU A 1025 -3.54 19.14 -3.93
N LEU A 1026 -2.31 19.53 -4.26
CA LEU A 1026 -1.99 20.84 -4.85
C LEU A 1026 -2.06 20.84 -6.38
N ARG A 1027 -2.27 22.01 -6.98
CA ARG A 1027 -2.32 22.25 -8.42
C ARG A 1027 -1.27 23.31 -8.77
N PHE A 1028 -0.85 23.35 -10.04
CA PHE A 1028 -0.04 24.47 -10.52
C PHE A 1028 -0.79 25.79 -10.27
N PHE A 1029 -0.05 26.81 -9.81
CA PHE A 1029 -0.53 28.14 -9.43
C PHE A 1029 -1.43 28.22 -8.20
N ASP A 1030 -1.69 27.13 -7.47
CA ASP A 1030 -2.27 27.26 -6.13
C ASP A 1030 -1.42 28.21 -5.28
N GLU A 1031 -2.09 29.02 -4.47
CA GLU A 1031 -1.48 29.89 -3.47
C GLU A 1031 -1.58 29.21 -2.11
N ILE A 1032 -0.45 28.82 -1.54
CA ILE A 1032 -0.40 28.29 -0.18
C ILE A 1032 -0.38 29.47 0.81
N ARG A 1033 -1.21 29.37 1.85
CA ARG A 1033 -1.15 30.20 3.05
C ARG A 1033 -1.09 29.33 4.28
N PHE A 1034 -0.18 29.61 5.20
CA PHE A 1034 -0.11 28.87 6.45
C PHE A 1034 -0.95 29.53 7.54
N TYR A 1035 -1.48 28.72 8.44
CA TYR A 1035 -1.98 29.16 9.75
C TYR A 1035 -1.38 28.27 10.84
N GLU A 1036 -1.07 28.86 11.98
CA GLU A 1036 -0.36 28.17 13.05
C GLU A 1036 -1.29 27.18 13.76
N VAL A 1037 -0.76 26.00 14.05
CA VAL A 1037 -1.37 25.00 14.93
C VAL A 1037 -0.31 24.41 15.86
N SER A 1038 -0.72 23.88 16.99
CA SER A 1038 0.14 23.10 17.87
C SER A 1038 0.48 21.73 17.28
N GLU A 1039 1.53 21.10 17.82
CA GLU A 1039 1.94 19.73 17.47
C GLU A 1039 0.78 18.71 17.63
N ALA A 1040 0.00 18.86 18.70
CA ALA A 1040 -1.14 17.98 19.00
C ALA A 1040 -2.32 18.19 18.04
N GLU A 1041 -2.63 19.45 17.70
CA GLU A 1041 -3.65 19.78 16.70
C GLU A 1041 -3.26 19.26 15.32
N LEU A 1042 -1.99 19.41 14.93
CA LEU A 1042 -1.51 18.87 13.66
C LEU A 1042 -1.61 17.34 13.61
N ALA A 1043 -1.24 16.64 14.70
CA ALA A 1043 -1.34 15.19 14.77
C ALA A 1043 -2.79 14.70 14.54
N ALA A 1044 -3.77 15.35 15.20
CA ALA A 1044 -5.19 15.05 15.01
C ALA A 1044 -5.66 15.36 13.57
N LEU A 1045 -5.30 16.54 13.04
CA LEU A 1045 -5.65 16.93 11.67
C LEU A 1045 -5.07 15.99 10.63
N ARG A 1046 -3.82 15.55 10.78
CA ARG A 1046 -3.17 14.58 9.88
C ARG A 1046 -3.91 13.25 9.83
N GLU A 1047 -4.48 12.83 10.96
CA GLU A 1047 -5.27 11.60 11.02
C GLU A 1047 -6.62 11.76 10.31
N ASP A 1048 -7.36 12.81 10.68
CA ASP A 1048 -8.72 13.06 10.20
C ASP A 1048 -8.77 13.47 8.73
N PHE A 1049 -7.75 14.19 8.24
CA PHE A 1049 -7.71 14.70 6.88
C PHE A 1049 -7.65 13.58 5.83
N THR A 1050 -6.77 12.59 6.02
CA THR A 1050 -6.69 11.44 5.10
C THR A 1050 -7.91 10.53 5.15
N ALA A 1051 -8.66 10.57 6.26
CA ALA A 1051 -9.91 9.84 6.44
C ALA A 1051 -11.15 10.63 5.95
N GLY A 1052 -10.98 11.87 5.49
CA GLY A 1052 -12.09 12.73 5.05
C GLY A 1052 -12.96 13.29 6.18
N ARG A 1053 -12.49 13.23 7.44
CA ARG A 1053 -13.18 13.77 8.63
C ARG A 1053 -12.83 15.23 8.91
N ALA A 1054 -11.69 15.69 8.39
CA ALA A 1054 -11.30 17.10 8.36
C ALA A 1054 -11.19 17.58 6.91
N SER A 1055 -11.49 18.85 6.68
CA SER A 1055 -11.35 19.50 5.38
C SER A 1055 -10.52 20.78 5.53
N LEU A 1056 -9.88 21.18 4.44
CA LEU A 1056 -9.13 22.43 4.39
C LEU A 1056 -10.02 23.57 3.90
N ARG A 1057 -9.69 24.80 4.34
CA ARG A 1057 -10.23 26.01 3.71
C ARG A 1057 -9.52 26.19 2.37
N ILE A 1058 -10.27 26.01 1.27
CA ILE A 1058 -9.80 26.21 -0.09
C ILE A 1058 -10.71 27.20 -0.79
N GLU A 1059 -10.15 28.31 -1.26
CA GLU A 1059 -10.90 29.40 -1.89
C GLU A 1059 -10.60 29.46 -3.39
N PRO A 1060 -11.60 29.45 -4.28
CA PRO A 1060 -11.39 29.79 -5.68
C PRO A 1060 -10.84 31.21 -5.79
N SER A 1061 -9.84 31.39 -6.65
CA SER A 1061 -9.24 32.70 -6.92
C SER A 1061 -8.75 32.76 -8.36
N SER A 1062 -8.13 33.88 -8.72
CA SER A 1062 -7.42 34.03 -9.99
C SER A 1062 -6.15 34.83 -9.76
N PHE A 1063 -5.04 34.31 -10.28
CA PHE A 1063 -3.81 35.09 -10.34
C PHE A 1063 -3.81 35.95 -11.61
N ASP A 1064 -3.65 37.26 -11.43
CA ASP A 1064 -3.57 38.26 -12.49
C ASP A 1064 -2.13 38.79 -12.59
N LEU A 1065 -1.47 38.51 -13.73
CA LEU A 1065 -0.08 38.93 -13.94
C LEU A 1065 0.06 40.45 -14.02
N GLY A 1066 -0.94 41.16 -14.54
CA GLY A 1066 -0.98 42.62 -14.61
C GLY A 1066 -1.09 43.27 -13.23
N GLU A 1067 -1.87 42.69 -12.31
CA GLU A 1067 -1.90 43.09 -10.90
C GLU A 1067 -0.57 42.87 -10.21
N TYR A 1068 0.06 41.72 -10.43
CA TYR A 1068 1.37 41.41 -9.87
C TYR A 1068 2.45 42.40 -10.36
N ARG A 1069 2.45 42.73 -11.66
CA ARG A 1069 3.35 43.77 -12.23
C ARG A 1069 3.11 45.15 -11.63
N ARG A 1070 1.86 45.55 -11.40
CA ARG A 1070 1.53 46.80 -10.70
C ARG A 1070 2.10 46.78 -9.28
N PHE A 1071 1.86 45.71 -8.53
CA PHE A 1071 2.41 45.54 -7.19
C PHE A 1071 3.93 45.67 -7.14
N LEU A 1072 4.66 45.01 -8.06
CA LEU A 1072 6.13 45.12 -8.13
C LEU A 1072 6.61 46.55 -8.38
N ARG A 1073 5.92 47.31 -9.25
CA ARG A 1073 6.25 48.72 -9.51
C ARG A 1073 5.95 49.60 -8.30
N ASP A 1074 4.77 49.44 -7.70
CA ASP A 1074 4.32 50.26 -6.58
C ASP A 1074 5.15 50.02 -5.30
N GLN A 1075 5.76 48.84 -5.17
CA GLN A 1075 6.60 48.45 -4.02
C GLN A 1075 8.11 48.41 -4.34
N ALA A 1076 8.53 48.90 -5.51
CA ALA A 1076 9.90 48.72 -6.02
C ALA A 1076 10.99 49.18 -5.03
N ASP A 1077 10.82 50.37 -4.43
CA ASP A 1077 11.79 50.92 -3.47
C ASP A 1077 11.90 50.07 -2.20
N SER A 1078 10.76 49.61 -1.66
CA SER A 1078 10.72 48.75 -0.47
C SER A 1078 11.34 47.38 -0.74
N ILE A 1079 11.06 46.80 -1.91
CA ILE A 1079 11.65 45.53 -2.36
C ILE A 1079 13.18 45.68 -2.51
N ALA A 1080 13.64 46.76 -3.14
CA ALA A 1080 15.07 47.03 -3.34
C ALA A 1080 15.81 47.21 -2.00
N ALA A 1081 15.22 47.94 -1.05
CA ALA A 1081 15.79 48.11 0.28
C ALA A 1081 15.91 46.78 1.04
N PHE A 1082 14.88 45.94 1.00
CA PHE A 1082 14.91 44.60 1.62
C PHE A 1082 15.98 43.71 0.98
N LYS A 1083 16.01 43.61 -0.36
CA LYS A 1083 17.01 42.81 -1.09
C LYS A 1083 18.44 43.27 -0.80
N THR A 1084 18.67 44.58 -0.68
CA THR A 1084 20.00 45.12 -0.33
C THR A 1084 20.44 44.67 1.06
N ARG A 1085 19.55 44.73 2.06
CA ARG A 1085 19.83 44.24 3.43
C ARG A 1085 20.10 42.73 3.43
N GLN A 1086 19.25 41.95 2.74
CA GLN A 1086 19.38 40.50 2.63
C GLN A 1086 20.70 40.10 1.97
N GLN A 1087 21.07 40.73 0.85
CA GLN A 1087 22.31 40.45 0.13
C GLN A 1087 23.55 40.74 1.00
N ALA A 1088 23.56 41.86 1.73
CA ALA A 1088 24.65 42.17 2.64
C ALA A 1088 24.82 41.12 3.76
N ALA A 1089 23.71 40.62 4.30
CA ALA A 1089 23.73 39.57 5.32
C ALA A 1089 24.18 38.21 4.76
N PHE A 1090 23.73 37.88 3.54
CA PHE A 1090 24.14 36.69 2.80
C PHE A 1090 25.65 36.68 2.54
N ASP A 1091 26.19 37.81 2.04
CA ASP A 1091 27.63 37.95 1.80
C ASP A 1091 28.44 37.84 3.10
N ALA A 1092 27.93 38.40 4.19
CA ALA A 1092 28.56 38.28 5.51
C ALA A 1092 28.55 36.84 6.04
N GLU A 1093 27.47 36.07 5.83
CA GLU A 1093 27.40 34.65 6.21
C GLU A 1093 28.36 33.80 5.36
N ARG A 1094 28.43 34.04 4.05
CA ARG A 1094 29.37 33.36 3.15
C ARG A 1094 30.82 33.60 3.56
N GLU A 1095 31.17 34.84 3.89
CA GLU A 1095 32.51 35.17 4.36
C GLU A 1095 32.83 34.52 5.71
N ARG A 1096 31.85 34.41 6.62
CA ARG A 1096 32.01 33.63 7.86
C ARG A 1096 32.41 32.18 7.57
N TRP A 1097 31.71 31.49 6.67
CA TRP A 1097 31.99 30.10 6.33
C TRP A 1097 33.38 29.92 5.72
N ARG A 1098 33.81 30.87 4.90
CA ARG A 1098 35.17 30.89 4.33
C ARG A 1098 36.23 31.02 5.42
N LEU A 1099 35.99 31.89 6.40
CA LEU A 1099 36.92 32.12 7.52
C LEU A 1099 36.94 30.97 8.54
N THR A 1100 35.83 30.25 8.72
CA THR A 1100 35.71 29.11 9.65
C THR A 1100 36.07 27.77 9.01
N GLY A 1101 36.41 27.74 7.72
CA GLY A 1101 36.71 26.50 6.98
C GLY A 1101 35.49 25.64 6.66
N GLN A 1102 34.27 26.12 6.95
CA GLN A 1102 33.02 25.38 6.71
C GLN A 1102 32.55 25.39 5.25
N ALA A 1103 33.18 26.23 4.41
CA ALA A 1103 32.92 26.35 2.98
C ALA A 1103 33.37 25.10 2.19
N ASP A 1104 34.48 24.48 2.60
CA ASP A 1104 35.11 23.35 1.90
C ASP A 1104 34.93 22.05 2.70
N TYR A 1105 33.68 21.58 2.83
CA TYR A 1105 33.42 20.27 3.46
C TYR A 1105 33.89 19.15 2.55
N VAL A 1106 34.92 18.42 2.98
CA VAL A 1106 35.39 17.18 2.36
C VAL A 1106 34.92 16.04 3.26
N ASP A 1107 34.04 15.20 2.74
CA ASP A 1107 33.60 13.99 3.42
C ASP A 1107 34.83 13.07 3.64
N GLU A 1108 35.23 12.86 4.90
CA GLU A 1108 36.38 12.01 5.24
C GLU A 1108 36.19 10.56 4.77
N THR A 1109 34.95 10.10 4.57
CA THR A 1109 34.68 8.77 4.00
C THR A 1109 34.97 8.70 2.49
N SER A 1110 35.02 9.85 1.81
CA SER A 1110 35.35 9.95 0.38
C SER A 1110 36.86 10.01 0.11
N ALA A 1111 37.67 10.40 1.11
CA ALA A 1111 39.11 10.59 0.95
C ALA A 1111 39.95 9.30 1.12
N GLY A 1112 39.37 8.23 1.69
CA GLY A 1112 40.08 6.96 1.96
C GLY A 1112 40.15 5.95 0.80
N GLY A 1113 39.47 6.18 -0.32
CA GLY A 1113 39.37 5.20 -1.42
C GLY A 1113 40.54 5.20 -2.42
N GLY A 1114 41.54 6.05 -2.19
CA GLY A 1114 42.55 6.43 -3.17
C GLY A 1114 43.93 5.83 -2.98
N GLU A 1115 44.10 4.71 -2.29
CA GLU A 1115 45.35 3.94 -2.32
C GLU A 1115 45.01 2.45 -2.18
N GLY A 1116 45.63 1.61 -3.02
CA GLY A 1116 45.28 0.20 -3.17
C GLY A 1116 45.28 -0.55 -1.84
N SER A 1117 44.10 -0.73 -1.26
CA SER A 1117 43.89 -1.72 -0.20
C SER A 1117 43.87 -3.08 -0.87
N THR A 1118 45.05 -3.70 -0.93
CA THR A 1118 45.19 -5.14 -1.11
C THR A 1118 44.23 -5.84 -0.17
N ASN A 1119 43.28 -6.58 -0.73
CA ASN A 1119 42.40 -7.53 -0.06
C ASN A 1119 43.08 -8.19 1.16
N PRO A 1120 42.84 -7.75 2.41
CA PRO A 1120 43.35 -8.47 3.57
C PRO A 1120 42.32 -9.55 3.92
N ALA A 1121 42.72 -10.80 3.73
CA ALA A 1121 42.08 -12.01 4.23
C ALA A 1121 40.75 -12.44 3.59
N ALA A 1122 40.77 -12.71 2.28
CA ALA A 1122 40.09 -13.90 1.78
C ALA A 1122 41.06 -15.09 1.90
N ALA A 1123 40.69 -16.08 2.72
CA ALA A 1123 41.37 -17.37 2.93
C ALA A 1123 42.56 -17.41 3.92
N ASP A 1124 42.28 -17.24 5.22
CA ASP A 1124 42.87 -18.19 6.18
C ASP A 1124 41.96 -19.42 6.22
N ALA A 1125 42.53 -20.62 6.09
CA ALA A 1125 41.79 -21.86 6.27
C ALA A 1125 41.29 -21.94 7.71
N LEU A 1126 40.02 -21.63 7.93
CA LEU A 1126 39.37 -21.81 9.21
C LEU A 1126 39.27 -23.33 9.50
N ASP A 1127 39.53 -23.70 10.76
CA ASP A 1127 39.25 -25.04 11.28
C ASP A 1127 37.81 -25.46 10.92
N PRO A 1128 37.51 -26.74 10.59
CA PRO A 1128 36.14 -27.22 10.39
C PRO A 1128 35.13 -26.84 11.49
N ALA A 1129 35.57 -26.56 12.71
CA ALA A 1129 34.74 -26.06 13.82
C ALA A 1129 34.55 -24.53 13.84
N ARG A 1130 34.98 -23.80 12.80
CA ARG A 1130 34.84 -22.34 12.68
C ARG A 1130 34.26 -21.96 11.32
N ARG A 1131 33.27 -21.06 11.30
CA ARG A 1131 32.68 -20.49 10.08
C ARG A 1131 32.87 -19.00 10.00
N ALA A 1132 33.32 -18.55 8.84
CA ALA A 1132 33.27 -17.14 8.49
C ALA A 1132 31.82 -16.73 8.23
N VAL A 1133 31.40 -15.64 8.87
CA VAL A 1133 30.26 -14.83 8.45
C VAL A 1133 30.84 -13.73 7.57
N THR A 1134 30.39 -13.66 6.32
CA THR A 1134 30.84 -12.66 5.35
C THR A 1134 29.76 -11.64 5.08
N ALA A 1135 30.15 -10.45 4.63
CA ALA A 1135 29.20 -9.45 4.16
C ALA A 1135 28.55 -9.92 2.85
N ASP A 1136 27.23 -10.03 2.82
CA ASP A 1136 26.50 -10.40 1.59
C ASP A 1136 26.53 -9.27 0.54
N VAL A 1137 26.80 -8.04 0.98
CA VAL A 1137 26.76 -6.81 0.18
C VAL A 1137 27.96 -5.92 0.51
N SER A 1138 28.40 -5.10 -0.45
CA SER A 1138 29.35 -4.00 -0.17
C SER A 1138 28.59 -2.83 0.47
N GLY A 1139 29.10 -2.22 1.53
CA GLY A 1139 28.43 -1.15 2.27
C GLY A 1139 29.28 -0.61 3.42
N SER A 1140 28.66 -0.07 4.45
CA SER A 1140 29.29 0.27 5.73
C SER A 1140 28.64 -0.52 6.87
N VAL A 1141 29.36 -0.80 7.95
CA VAL A 1141 28.76 -1.45 9.13
C VAL A 1141 27.94 -0.43 9.91
N TRP A 1142 26.62 -0.58 9.92
CA TRP A 1142 25.72 0.30 10.67
C TRP A 1142 25.70 -0.06 12.17
N LYS A 1143 25.52 -1.34 12.49
CA LYS A 1143 25.48 -1.85 13.86
C LYS A 1143 26.06 -3.25 13.96
N LEU A 1144 26.71 -3.54 15.08
CA LEU A 1144 26.98 -4.90 15.53
C LEU A 1144 25.93 -5.24 16.59
N LEU A 1145 25.22 -6.36 16.42
CA LEU A 1145 24.14 -6.78 17.33
C LEU A 1145 24.62 -7.77 18.39
N VAL A 1146 25.84 -8.27 18.23
CA VAL A 1146 26.47 -9.25 19.10
C VAL A 1146 27.89 -8.81 19.46
N GLU A 1147 28.39 -9.37 20.56
CA GLU A 1147 29.76 -9.21 21.03
C GLU A 1147 30.50 -10.54 20.93
N VAL A 1148 31.84 -10.50 20.94
CA VAL A 1148 32.66 -11.72 21.02
C VAL A 1148 32.30 -12.50 22.29
N GLY A 1149 32.04 -13.80 22.13
CA GLY A 1149 31.58 -14.71 23.19
C GLY A 1149 30.06 -14.89 23.27
N ALA A 1150 29.26 -14.15 22.50
CA ALA A 1150 27.81 -14.33 22.46
C ALA A 1150 27.42 -15.66 21.80
N THR A 1151 26.46 -16.38 22.40
CA THR A 1151 25.82 -17.55 21.79
C THR A 1151 24.71 -17.08 20.86
N VAL A 1152 24.71 -17.58 19.62
CA VAL A 1152 23.74 -17.23 18.59
C VAL A 1152 23.06 -18.48 18.03
N ALA A 1153 21.77 -18.38 17.72
CA ALA A 1153 21.02 -19.40 17.00
C ALA A 1153 21.19 -19.25 15.48
N GLU A 1154 20.97 -20.32 14.72
CA GLU A 1154 20.89 -20.24 13.26
C GLU A 1154 19.77 -19.27 12.85
N GLY A 1155 20.09 -18.35 11.94
CA GLY A 1155 19.20 -17.29 11.48
C GLY A 1155 19.11 -16.07 12.41
N GLU A 1156 19.80 -16.06 13.55
CA GLU A 1156 19.81 -14.92 14.46
C GLU A 1156 20.53 -13.71 13.85
N PRO A 1157 19.96 -12.49 13.92
CA PRO A 1157 20.63 -11.27 13.46
C PRO A 1157 21.91 -10.96 14.27
N ILE A 1158 23.04 -10.77 13.58
CA ILE A 1158 24.35 -10.56 14.22
C ILE A 1158 25.01 -9.23 13.85
N ALA A 1159 24.69 -8.66 12.69
CA ALA A 1159 25.12 -7.32 12.32
C ALA A 1159 24.10 -6.67 11.37
N ILE A 1160 24.15 -5.35 11.24
CA ILE A 1160 23.41 -4.58 10.24
C ILE A 1160 24.43 -3.80 9.42
N LEU A 1161 24.39 -3.98 8.11
CA LEU A 1161 25.14 -3.17 7.14
C LEU A 1161 24.23 -2.10 6.55
N GLU A 1162 24.77 -0.93 6.24
CA GLU A 1162 24.13 0.04 5.36
C GLU A 1162 24.70 -0.12 3.95
N SER A 1163 23.85 -0.50 2.99
CA SER A 1163 24.23 -0.64 1.59
C SER A 1163 23.08 -0.20 0.72
N MET A 1164 23.36 0.50 -0.38
CA MET A 1164 22.32 0.96 -1.32
C MET A 1164 21.21 1.80 -0.65
N LYS A 1165 21.54 2.53 0.43
CA LYS A 1165 20.61 3.27 1.30
C LYS A 1165 19.58 2.39 2.04
N MET A 1166 19.91 1.12 2.24
CA MET A 1166 19.09 0.13 2.95
C MET A 1166 19.89 -0.48 4.10
N GLU A 1167 19.18 -0.83 5.17
CA GLU A 1167 19.73 -1.67 6.24
C GLU A 1167 19.66 -3.15 5.79
N VAL A 1168 20.81 -3.80 5.68
CA VAL A 1168 20.95 -5.23 5.35
C VAL A 1168 21.36 -5.98 6.61
N THR A 1169 20.45 -6.82 7.11
CA THR A 1169 20.72 -7.65 8.28
C THR A 1169 21.56 -8.85 7.89
N VAL A 1170 22.71 -8.99 8.54
CA VAL A 1170 23.57 -10.18 8.45
C VAL A 1170 23.09 -11.16 9.53
N GLN A 1171 22.79 -12.39 9.12
CA GLN A 1171 22.31 -13.45 10.00
C GLN A 1171 23.40 -14.50 10.26
N ALA A 1172 23.34 -15.15 11.42
CA ALA A 1172 24.16 -16.30 11.72
C ALA A 1172 23.78 -17.47 10.82
N ALA A 1173 24.72 -17.97 10.03
CA ALA A 1173 24.48 -19.08 9.09
C ALA A 1173 24.21 -20.42 9.80
N GLU A 1174 24.62 -20.56 11.06
CA GLU A 1174 24.36 -21.73 11.92
C GLU A 1174 24.50 -21.33 13.40
N ALA A 1175 24.02 -22.19 14.31
CA ALA A 1175 24.12 -21.94 15.74
C ALA A 1175 25.55 -22.13 16.27
N GLY A 1176 26.00 -21.26 17.18
CA GLY A 1176 27.35 -21.33 17.73
C GLY A 1176 27.69 -20.16 18.66
N VAL A 1177 28.98 -19.94 18.89
CA VAL A 1177 29.49 -18.81 19.70
C VAL A 1177 30.34 -17.89 18.82
N ILE A 1178 30.12 -16.58 18.90
CA ILE A 1178 30.93 -15.57 18.19
C ILE A 1178 32.37 -15.61 18.71
N ASP A 1179 33.31 -16.03 17.88
CA ASP A 1179 34.72 -16.24 18.21
C ASP A 1179 35.55 -14.97 17.98
N THR A 1180 35.34 -14.30 16.84
CA THR A 1180 35.95 -12.99 16.52
C THR A 1180 34.96 -12.10 15.79
N ILE A 1181 35.09 -10.78 15.96
CA ILE A 1181 34.46 -9.76 15.12
C ILE A 1181 35.59 -8.98 14.47
N ASP A 1182 35.65 -9.01 13.13
CA ASP A 1182 36.76 -8.54 12.31
C ASP A 1182 36.44 -7.18 11.64
N CYS A 1183 35.34 -6.52 12.04
CA CYS A 1183 34.88 -5.24 11.52
C CYS A 1183 34.46 -4.27 12.64
N ALA A 1184 34.32 -2.98 12.31
CA ALA A 1184 33.92 -1.93 13.26
C ALA A 1184 32.74 -1.12 12.71
N VAL A 1185 31.90 -0.59 13.60
CA VAL A 1185 30.80 0.32 13.24
C VAL A 1185 31.34 1.54 12.49
N GLY A 1186 30.70 1.92 11.38
CA GLY A 1186 31.12 2.97 10.46
C GLY A 1186 32.15 2.53 9.41
N ALA A 1187 32.79 1.37 9.57
CA ALA A 1187 33.82 0.91 8.63
C ALA A 1187 33.18 0.44 7.29
N PRO A 1188 33.80 0.75 6.14
CA PRO A 1188 33.40 0.20 4.86
C PRO A 1188 33.71 -1.31 4.80
N VAL A 1189 32.81 -2.07 4.16
CA VAL A 1189 32.94 -3.51 3.95
C VAL A 1189 32.65 -3.86 2.49
N ALA A 1190 33.41 -4.78 1.92
CA ALA A 1190 33.17 -5.33 0.58
C ALA A 1190 32.32 -6.60 0.63
N ALA A 1191 31.50 -6.84 -0.39
CA ALA A 1191 30.80 -8.13 -0.54
C ALA A 1191 31.79 -9.30 -0.52
N GLY A 1192 31.54 -10.30 0.30
CA GLY A 1192 32.41 -11.45 0.57
C GLY A 1192 33.50 -11.20 1.61
N GLN A 1193 33.66 -9.97 2.14
CA GLN A 1193 34.59 -9.67 3.23
C GLN A 1193 34.12 -10.36 4.51
N ARG A 1194 35.04 -11.01 5.23
CA ARG A 1194 34.75 -11.62 6.54
C ARG A 1194 34.41 -10.52 7.55
N LEU A 1195 33.25 -10.63 8.17
CA LEU A 1195 32.77 -9.73 9.22
C LEU A 1195 33.07 -10.29 10.61
N MET A 1196 32.87 -11.60 10.79
CA MET A 1196 33.05 -12.29 12.07
C MET A 1196 33.23 -13.79 11.85
N VAL A 1197 33.62 -14.51 12.89
CA VAL A 1197 33.77 -15.97 12.90
C VAL A 1197 32.87 -16.58 13.97
N ILE A 1198 32.09 -17.59 13.60
CA ILE A 1198 31.29 -18.42 14.52
C ILE A 1198 32.06 -19.71 14.80
N ARG A 1199 32.28 -20.04 16.07
CA ARG A 1199 32.78 -21.37 16.49
C ARG A 1199 31.59 -22.31 16.71
N THR A 1200 31.58 -23.41 15.96
CA THR A 1200 30.52 -24.42 15.96
C THR A 1200 30.94 -25.60 16.83
N GLY A 1201 30.00 -26.12 17.64
CA GLY A 1201 30.26 -27.27 18.52
C GLY A 1201 30.81 -26.92 19.90
N GLU A 1202 29.94 -26.44 20.77
CA GLU A 1202 29.94 -26.77 22.21
C GLU A 1202 28.50 -26.54 22.69
N ALA A 1203 27.78 -27.61 23.00
CA ALA A 1203 26.53 -27.50 23.75
C ALA A 1203 26.89 -26.89 25.11
N VAL A 1204 26.48 -25.65 25.35
CA VAL A 1204 26.55 -25.06 26.68
C VAL A 1204 25.62 -25.88 27.58
N SER A 1205 26.22 -26.69 28.44
CA SER A 1205 25.53 -27.31 29.55
C SER A 1205 25.20 -26.26 30.61
N ALA A 1206 23.95 -26.28 31.06
CA ALA A 1206 23.31 -25.55 32.16
C ALA A 1206 22.73 -24.16 31.83
#